data_AF-A0A2G2WKN0-F1
#
_entry.id   AF-A0A2G2WKN0-F1
#
_cell.length_a   1.000
_cell.length_b   1.000
_cell.length_c   1.000
_cell.angle_alpha   90.00
_cell.angle_beta   90.00
_cell.angle_gamma   90.00
#
_symmetry.space_group_name_H-M   'P 1'
#
loop_
_entity.id
_entity.type
_entity.pdbx_description
1 polymer ?
#
loop_
_entity_poly.entity_id
_entity_poly.type
_entity_poly.pdbx_seq_one_letter_code
_entity_poly.pdbx_strand_id
1 'polypeptide(L)'
;MERKDDEEDDDQENLVAQSEPMRAAFQMEDVNDERVNTRGFNFSFNKWCILAIVVPVVIITFYLTTDVDNLFRIEVMNGNYDVSVNSMRESELQALYLLRQQELGLSKLWSSTLLDNSSDSTNAFSSVLFEELKLDLLSQISLNKQIQQALLSSHQLGNLLNASDNATDTSVDGYGGLRRCRKVEYRLSGRRTIEWKPKSDKYLFAICASGQMSNHLICLEKHMFFAALLNRILIIPSSKVDYEFRRVLDIGHINKCLERTVVVTFEEFAKSRKGHMHIDKFICYFSKPQPCFLDDEHVKKLKSLGVSMNKLEAAWDEDVKNPKPRTVPDIMTKFSLDDDVIAIGDVFFANVEKKWVMQPGGPISHKCKTLVEPSRLILLTAQRFIQTFLGGNFIALHFRRHGFLKFCNAKNSSCFYPVPQAADCINRAVERSTAPVVYLSTDAAESETGLLQLLLVVNGKKVPLVRRPTRNSNEKWDALLYRRGLEGDRQVEAMLDKTICAMSDVFIGSMGSTFTEDILRLRKDWGSASHCDEYLCQDSRPNFSLGLSQLDSQKQGIPVGFVPGTFDCEEPNFAKNRSKHRNEPTTMQKLKEAASSRLKKSGSKAARLVVFPIRGRNWCFSQTIESLQSEAHSSNTPSTFKDLWKKISSNSKHNSFNSNLEVVVDFASNKMNKAWSNLEKAPAGSLKNKIHGLGLRLLSRVKPSEIFLKSIPKEVTRVDITYPSSLNGRLVRRRLRHIAMRGSIIHKKYFYGSVTLLPLTSFFMVLPLPNIPFFWVLFRTYSHWRALQGSENLLQLVTNNSDQQKSDKGTTDKTNIKDDPQRTKGCSSPPWVLKPSEDLQKLIRSGEANDGLSEPTISDICKRFNLNTMDVVKYKHTL
;
A
#
# COMPACT_ATOMS: atom_id res chain seq x y z
N MET A 1 -46.32 -35.24 -53.95
CA MET A 1 -45.83 -34.21 -53.01
C MET A 1 -46.01 -34.71 -51.58
N GLU A 2 -45.33 -35.78 -51.11
CA GLU A 2 -43.91 -36.19 -51.27
C GLU A 2 -42.92 -35.22 -50.59
N ARG A 3 -41.96 -35.69 -49.78
CA ARG A 3 -41.73 -36.99 -49.09
C ARG A 3 -41.17 -36.68 -47.67
N LYS A 4 -41.30 -37.52 -46.62
CA LYS A 4 -40.77 -38.89 -46.45
C LYS A 4 -39.21 -38.92 -46.54
N ASP A 5 -38.45 -39.66 -45.76
CA ASP A 5 -38.71 -40.77 -44.82
C ASP A 5 -37.82 -40.62 -43.54
N ASP A 6 -37.74 -41.57 -42.58
CA ASP A 6 -38.58 -41.77 -41.38
C ASP A 6 -37.71 -42.47 -40.25
N GLU A 7 -38.28 -43.06 -39.17
CA GLU A 7 -37.68 -44.07 -38.20
C GLU A 7 -36.58 -43.57 -37.19
N GLU A 8 -36.31 -44.11 -35.99
CA GLU A 8 -36.85 -45.13 -35.02
C GLU A 8 -36.07 -44.89 -33.67
N ASP A 9 -36.32 -45.47 -32.48
CA ASP A 9 -37.47 -45.75 -31.60
C ASP A 9 -36.86 -46.39 -30.30
N ASP A 10 -37.68 -47.00 -29.43
CA ASP A 10 -37.35 -47.74 -28.18
C ASP A 10 -36.79 -46.96 -26.95
N ASP A 11 -36.96 -47.39 -25.68
CA ASP A 11 -38.09 -47.86 -24.83
C ASP A 11 -37.48 -48.35 -23.47
N GLN A 12 -38.14 -48.53 -22.31
CA GLN A 12 -39.47 -48.15 -21.78
C GLN A 12 -39.45 -48.19 -20.22
N GLU A 13 -40.61 -48.00 -19.57
CA GLU A 13 -40.99 -48.39 -18.19
C GLU A 13 -40.41 -47.59 -16.99
N ASN A 14 -41.15 -47.26 -15.92
CA ASN A 14 -42.61 -47.32 -15.68
C ASN A 14 -43.07 -46.27 -14.62
N LEU A 15 -44.39 -46.06 -14.46
CA LEU A 15 -45.00 -44.99 -13.63
C LEU A 15 -46.27 -45.44 -12.84
N VAL A 16 -46.83 -44.54 -12.00
CA VAL A 16 -48.12 -44.62 -11.26
C VAL A 16 -48.05 -45.53 -9.99
N ALA A 17 -48.72 -45.31 -8.84
CA ALA A 17 -49.80 -44.42 -8.35
C ALA A 17 -49.29 -43.55 -7.14
N GLN A 18 -49.82 -42.38 -6.74
CA GLN A 18 -51.17 -42.03 -6.20
C GLN A 18 -51.59 -42.89 -4.98
N SER A 19 -52.15 -42.38 -3.86
CA SER A 19 -52.76 -41.05 -3.55
C SER A 19 -52.71 -40.67 -2.05
N GLU A 20 -53.24 -39.47 -1.73
CA GLU A 20 -53.51 -38.86 -0.40
C GLU A 20 -54.59 -39.61 0.45
N PRO A 21 -54.88 -39.33 1.76
CA PRO A 21 -54.87 -38.00 2.43
C PRO A 21 -54.40 -37.94 3.91
N MET A 22 -54.82 -36.89 4.64
CA MET A 22 -54.20 -36.35 5.87
C MET A 22 -55.20 -36.15 7.06
N ARG A 23 -54.66 -36.01 8.30
CA ARG A 23 -55.32 -35.83 9.64
C ARG A 23 -55.88 -37.12 10.26
N ALA A 24 -55.93 -37.35 11.57
CA ALA A 24 -55.23 -36.83 12.79
C ALA A 24 -55.58 -37.82 13.97
N ALA A 25 -55.44 -37.63 15.30
CA ALA A 25 -55.01 -36.56 16.24
C ALA A 25 -54.72 -37.17 17.65
N PHE A 26 -54.09 -36.41 18.58
CA PHE A 26 -53.98 -36.68 20.05
C PHE A 26 -53.17 -37.95 20.44
N GLN A 27 -52.72 -38.23 21.69
CA GLN A 27 -52.40 -37.50 22.95
C GLN A 27 -51.27 -38.34 23.63
N MET A 28 -50.17 -37.79 24.17
CA MET A 28 -49.94 -37.23 25.53
C MET A 28 -49.96 -38.24 26.70
N GLU A 29 -48.79 -38.50 27.31
CA GLU A 29 -48.52 -39.03 28.68
C GLU A 29 -49.00 -40.50 28.99
N ASP A 30 -48.35 -41.36 29.80
CA ASP A 30 -47.19 -41.26 30.74
C ASP A 30 -46.61 -42.67 31.15
N VAL A 31 -45.65 -42.71 32.08
CA VAL A 31 -45.29 -43.79 33.07
C VAL A 31 -44.50 -45.06 32.62
N ASN A 32 -43.21 -45.06 33.03
CA ASN A 32 -42.35 -46.05 33.73
C ASN A 32 -42.25 -47.57 33.39
N ASP A 33 -41.01 -48.08 33.58
CA ASP A 33 -40.54 -49.40 34.09
C ASP A 33 -41.26 -50.74 33.71
N GLU A 34 -40.56 -51.88 33.53
CA GLU A 34 -39.40 -52.33 34.31
C GLU A 34 -38.46 -53.34 33.55
N ARG A 35 -37.15 -53.23 33.85
CA ARG A 35 -36.11 -54.31 33.99
C ARG A 35 -35.84 -55.43 32.95
N VAL A 36 -34.51 -55.68 32.82
CA VAL A 36 -33.82 -56.99 32.63
C VAL A 36 -33.96 -57.63 31.23
N ASN A 37 -32.89 -58.00 30.51
CA ASN A 37 -31.69 -58.70 31.02
C ASN A 37 -30.39 -58.37 30.26
N THR A 38 -29.24 -58.46 30.95
CA THR A 38 -27.92 -58.13 30.38
C THR A 38 -27.19 -59.38 29.90
N ARG A 39 -26.86 -59.48 28.60
CA ARG A 39 -25.80 -60.37 28.11
C ARG A 39 -24.61 -59.53 27.64
N GLY A 40 -23.51 -59.61 28.38
CA GLY A 40 -22.37 -58.72 28.21
C GLY A 40 -21.49 -59.07 27.01
N PHE A 41 -21.17 -58.06 26.20
CA PHE A 41 -19.90 -58.03 25.47
C PHE A 41 -18.85 -57.34 26.34
N ASN A 42 -17.75 -58.02 26.62
CA ASN A 42 -16.64 -57.45 27.39
C ASN A 42 -15.94 -56.35 26.59
N PHE A 43 -16.12 -55.09 27.01
CA PHE A 43 -15.23 -53.99 26.63
C PHE A 43 -14.43 -53.51 27.84
N SER A 44 -13.11 -53.47 27.69
CA SER A 44 -12.19 -53.08 28.75
C SER A 44 -12.43 -51.63 29.19
N PHE A 45 -12.70 -51.44 30.49
CA PHE A 45 -12.93 -50.11 31.08
C PHE A 45 -11.63 -49.30 31.12
N ASN A 46 -11.36 -48.53 30.07
CA ASN A 46 -10.18 -47.70 30.00
C ASN A 46 -10.33 -46.44 30.89
N LYS A 47 -9.38 -46.20 31.79
CA LYS A 47 -9.48 -45.25 32.92
C LYS A 47 -9.77 -43.79 32.52
N TRP A 48 -9.54 -43.44 31.25
CA TRP A 48 -9.83 -42.11 30.69
C TRP A 48 -11.32 -41.70 30.74
N CYS A 49 -12.26 -42.65 30.61
CA CYS A 49 -13.68 -42.30 30.51
C CYS A 49 -14.25 -41.71 31.82
N ILE A 50 -13.70 -42.10 32.97
CA ILE A 50 -14.12 -41.59 34.29
C ILE A 50 -13.62 -40.14 34.49
N LEU A 51 -12.38 -39.86 34.08
CA LEU A 51 -11.80 -38.51 34.10
C LEU A 51 -12.61 -37.51 33.25
N ALA A 52 -13.15 -37.95 32.12
CA ALA A 52 -13.95 -37.11 31.23
C ALA A 52 -15.27 -36.58 31.87
N ILE A 53 -15.80 -37.28 32.88
CA ILE A 53 -17.04 -36.89 33.58
C ILE A 53 -16.74 -36.09 34.86
N VAL A 54 -15.69 -36.44 35.60
CA VAL A 54 -15.37 -35.80 36.90
C VAL A 54 -14.80 -34.38 36.72
N VAL A 55 -13.90 -34.17 35.76
CA VAL A 55 -13.19 -32.87 35.60
C VAL A 55 -14.14 -31.69 35.31
N PRO A 56 -15.15 -31.80 34.41
CA PRO A 56 -16.10 -30.70 34.19
C PRO A 56 -16.88 -30.30 35.45
N VAL A 57 -17.29 -31.26 36.28
CA VAL A 57 -18.09 -31.02 37.48
C VAL A 57 -17.29 -30.21 38.52
N VAL A 58 -16.01 -30.56 38.72
CA VAL A 58 -15.12 -29.85 39.65
C VAL A 58 -14.84 -28.40 39.21
N ILE A 59 -14.71 -28.16 37.90
CA ILE A 59 -14.52 -26.81 37.37
C ILE A 59 -15.79 -25.95 37.55
N ILE A 60 -16.98 -26.56 37.39
CA ILE A 60 -18.25 -25.87 37.58
C ILE A 60 -18.48 -25.50 39.06
N THR A 61 -18.16 -26.38 40.01
CA THR A 61 -18.28 -26.03 41.44
C THR A 61 -17.27 -24.96 41.86
N PHE A 62 -16.01 -25.04 41.43
CA PHE A 62 -14.99 -24.03 41.78
C PHE A 62 -15.35 -22.63 41.25
N TYR A 63 -15.99 -22.54 40.08
CA TYR A 63 -16.44 -21.28 39.49
C TYR A 63 -17.68 -20.67 40.18
N LEU A 64 -18.40 -21.45 40.99
CA LEU A 64 -19.56 -20.98 41.78
C LEU A 64 -19.17 -20.47 43.17
N THR A 65 -17.89 -20.55 43.56
CA THR A 65 -17.44 -20.36 44.95
C THR A 65 -16.35 -19.29 45.17
N THR A 66 -15.94 -18.54 44.15
CA THR A 66 -14.86 -17.53 44.29
C THR A 66 -15.23 -16.17 43.70
N ASP A 67 -15.09 -15.13 44.52
CA ASP A 67 -15.38 -13.73 44.19
C ASP A 67 -14.06 -12.92 44.08
N VAL A 68 -13.96 -11.98 43.13
CA VAL A 68 -12.65 -11.64 42.49
C VAL A 68 -12.43 -10.15 42.23
N ASP A 69 -12.76 -9.28 43.18
CA ASP A 69 -12.78 -7.81 42.96
C ASP A 69 -11.55 -7.02 43.48
N ASN A 70 -10.54 -7.68 44.10
CA ASN A 70 -9.68 -7.00 45.10
C ASN A 70 -8.14 -7.19 44.97
N LEU A 71 -7.59 -7.27 43.74
CA LEU A 71 -6.22 -7.79 43.51
C LEU A 71 -5.22 -6.88 42.72
N PHE A 72 -5.43 -5.56 42.62
CA PHE A 72 -4.52 -4.67 41.86
C PHE A 72 -4.20 -3.29 42.49
N ARG A 73 -2.96 -3.12 42.96
CA ARG A 73 -2.23 -1.84 43.13
C ARG A 73 -0.70 -2.08 43.06
N ILE A 74 0.05 -0.98 42.90
CA ILE A 74 1.49 -0.73 43.21
C ILE A 74 2.43 -0.41 42.01
N GLU A 75 2.65 0.91 41.85
CA GLU A 75 3.93 1.64 41.67
C GLU A 75 4.86 1.47 40.45
N VAL A 76 5.86 2.37 40.40
CA VAL A 76 6.66 2.81 39.22
C VAL A 76 8.12 3.00 39.63
N MET A 77 9.08 2.69 38.75
CA MET A 77 10.48 3.15 38.87
C MET A 77 11.12 3.52 37.52
N ASN A 78 12.16 4.35 37.57
CA ASN A 78 12.84 4.94 36.41
C ASN A 78 14.01 4.09 35.86
N GLY A 79 14.46 4.41 34.65
CA GLY A 79 15.73 3.99 34.04
C GLY A 79 16.31 5.10 33.16
N ASN A 80 17.64 5.15 32.99
CA ASN A 80 18.36 6.31 32.45
C ASN A 80 18.36 6.42 30.91
N TYR A 81 18.66 7.63 30.43
CA TYR A 81 18.67 8.03 29.01
C TYR A 81 20.09 8.21 28.45
N ASP A 82 20.21 8.20 27.11
CA ASP A 82 21.46 8.18 26.36
C ASP A 82 21.92 9.58 25.89
N VAL A 83 23.24 9.78 25.81
CA VAL A 83 23.92 11.10 25.81
C VAL A 83 23.72 11.88 24.51
N SER A 84 23.54 11.21 23.37
CA SER A 84 23.41 11.88 22.06
C SER A 84 22.17 12.78 21.94
N VAL A 85 21.16 12.63 22.81
CA VAL A 85 19.97 13.49 22.80
C VAL A 85 20.26 14.86 23.46
N ASN A 86 21.26 14.94 24.33
CA ASN A 86 21.49 16.13 25.15
C ASN A 86 22.02 17.32 24.34
N SER A 87 22.98 17.17 23.42
CA SER A 87 23.57 18.34 22.73
C SER A 87 22.59 19.08 21.80
N MET A 88 21.69 18.35 21.11
CA MET A 88 20.57 18.97 20.38
C MET A 88 19.61 19.67 21.34
N ARG A 89 19.19 18.98 22.40
CA ARG A 89 18.23 19.52 23.38
C ARG A 89 18.78 20.72 24.16
N GLU A 90 20.08 20.75 24.42
CA GLU A 90 20.82 21.83 25.07
C GLU A 90 20.94 23.04 24.14
N SER A 91 21.24 22.83 22.85
CA SER A 91 21.22 23.87 21.82
C SER A 91 19.81 24.47 21.64
N GLU A 92 18.76 23.64 21.63
CA GLU A 92 17.36 24.07 21.59
C GLU A 92 16.96 24.84 22.85
N LEU A 93 17.33 24.37 24.04
CA LEU A 93 17.06 25.06 25.31
C LEU A 93 17.82 26.38 25.41
N GLN A 94 19.05 26.46 24.90
CA GLN A 94 19.83 27.70 24.86
C GLN A 94 19.23 28.70 23.86
N ALA A 95 18.76 28.24 22.68
CA ALA A 95 18.03 29.08 21.74
C ALA A 95 16.70 29.60 22.33
N LEU A 96 15.94 28.75 23.03
CA LEU A 96 14.70 29.13 23.74
C LEU A 96 14.95 30.11 24.89
N TYR A 97 16.07 29.95 25.62
CA TYR A 97 16.49 30.89 26.65
C TYR A 97 16.79 32.28 26.07
N LEU A 98 17.59 32.33 24.99
CA LEU A 98 17.93 33.57 24.30
C LEU A 98 16.69 34.25 23.68
N LEU A 99 15.76 33.48 23.09
CA LEU A 99 14.47 33.98 22.60
C LEU A 99 13.63 34.60 23.73
N ARG A 100 13.60 34.00 24.92
CA ARG A 100 12.87 34.55 26.07
C ARG A 100 13.55 35.80 26.64
N GLN A 101 14.88 35.86 26.61
CA GLN A 101 15.63 37.07 26.97
C GLN A 101 15.36 38.22 25.98
N GLN A 102 15.23 37.90 24.68
CA GLN A 102 14.84 38.83 23.63
C GLN A 102 13.40 39.33 23.79
N GLU A 103 12.45 38.44 24.10
CA GLU A 103 11.05 38.79 24.39
C GLU A 103 10.94 39.80 25.55
N LEU A 104 11.68 39.57 26.63
CA LEU A 104 11.75 40.47 27.78
C LEU A 104 12.44 41.81 27.45
N GLY A 105 13.51 41.80 26.64
CA GLY A 105 14.18 43.03 26.19
C GLY A 105 13.27 43.89 25.30
N LEU A 106 12.57 43.26 24.35
CA LEU A 106 11.61 43.93 23.48
C LEU A 106 10.38 44.44 24.24
N SER A 107 9.89 43.72 25.25
CA SER A 107 8.78 44.20 26.09
C SER A 107 9.18 45.39 26.97
N LYS A 108 10.42 45.42 27.48
CA LYS A 108 10.98 46.59 28.19
C LYS A 108 11.03 47.80 27.25
N LEU A 109 11.64 47.66 26.07
CA LEU A 109 11.70 48.72 25.05
C LEU A 109 10.31 49.26 24.67
N TRP A 110 9.34 48.35 24.48
CA TRP A 110 7.96 48.71 24.17
C TRP A 110 7.28 49.50 25.31
N SER A 111 7.56 49.13 26.57
CA SER A 111 7.05 49.86 27.74
C SER A 111 7.69 51.25 27.92
N SER A 112 9.00 51.40 27.68
CA SER A 112 9.68 52.69 27.70
C SER A 112 9.12 53.64 26.62
N THR A 113 8.98 53.14 25.39
CA THR A 113 8.44 53.92 24.25
C THR A 113 6.97 54.34 24.45
N LEU A 114 6.23 53.69 25.37
CA LEU A 114 4.84 54.04 25.70
C LEU A 114 4.71 55.06 26.83
N LEU A 115 5.71 55.19 27.72
CA LEU A 115 5.66 56.09 28.88
C LEU A 115 6.03 57.54 28.56
N ASP A 116 6.88 57.78 27.56
CA ASP A 116 7.32 59.14 27.19
C ASP A 116 6.26 59.98 26.43
N ASN A 117 5.10 59.42 26.10
CA ASN A 117 4.02 60.14 25.40
C ASN A 117 3.20 61.08 26.31
N SER A 118 3.69 61.47 27.49
CA SER A 118 2.93 62.29 28.44
C SER A 118 3.73 63.31 29.27
N SER A 119 4.49 64.20 28.63
CA SER A 119 4.63 65.61 29.06
C SER A 119 5.37 66.49 28.04
N ASP A 120 4.98 67.77 27.96
CA ASP A 120 5.71 68.80 27.19
C ASP A 120 6.93 69.31 27.98
N SER A 121 8.13 69.31 27.36
CA SER A 121 8.96 70.53 27.18
C SER A 121 10.40 70.30 26.67
N THR A 122 10.85 71.20 25.79
CA THR A 122 12.27 71.60 25.56
C THR A 122 13.33 70.56 25.16
N ASN A 123 13.35 70.19 23.87
CA ASN A 123 14.47 70.32 22.89
C ASN A 123 15.96 70.05 23.24
N ALA A 124 16.34 69.50 24.40
CA ALA A 124 17.74 69.18 24.73
C ALA A 124 18.01 67.68 24.96
N PHE A 125 16.97 66.85 25.13
CA PHE A 125 17.10 65.45 25.55
C PHE A 125 17.02 64.39 24.42
N SER A 126 16.68 64.79 23.20
CA SER A 126 16.32 63.84 22.13
C SER A 126 17.49 63.02 21.55
N SER A 127 18.73 63.51 21.62
CA SER A 127 19.91 62.81 21.07
C SER A 127 20.38 61.64 21.94
N VAL A 128 20.36 61.80 23.27
CA VAL A 128 20.81 60.77 24.23
C VAL A 128 19.84 59.59 24.20
N LEU A 129 18.54 59.85 24.33
CA LEU A 129 17.47 58.84 24.29
C LEU A 129 17.46 58.07 22.96
N PHE A 130 17.74 58.74 21.84
CA PHE A 130 17.82 58.10 20.52
C PHE A 130 19.05 57.18 20.38
N GLU A 131 20.22 57.59 20.90
CA GLU A 131 21.41 56.72 20.91
C GLU A 131 21.27 55.54 21.89
N GLU A 132 20.64 55.74 23.04
CA GLU A 132 20.35 54.65 23.98
C GLU A 132 19.39 53.60 23.38
N LEU A 133 18.29 54.04 22.76
CA LEU A 133 17.35 53.15 22.05
C LEU A 133 18.01 52.48 20.83
N LYS A 134 18.95 53.14 20.15
CA LYS A 134 19.75 52.59 19.04
C LYS A 134 20.76 51.54 19.51
N LEU A 135 21.40 51.73 20.66
CA LEU A 135 22.28 50.74 21.30
C LEU A 135 21.48 49.51 21.77
N ASP A 136 20.32 49.71 22.40
CA ASP A 136 19.43 48.62 22.80
C ASP A 136 18.91 47.86 21.57
N LEU A 137 18.53 48.54 20.47
CA LEU A 137 18.14 47.88 19.23
C LEU A 137 19.27 47.03 18.62
N LEU A 138 20.52 47.54 18.65
CA LEU A 138 21.71 46.78 18.23
C LEU A 138 21.95 45.56 19.14
N SER A 139 21.64 45.62 20.43
CA SER A 139 21.68 44.46 21.33
C SER A 139 20.67 43.38 20.91
N GLN A 140 19.46 43.76 20.50
CA GLN A 140 18.43 42.81 20.03
C GLN A 140 18.79 42.18 18.67
N ILE A 141 19.51 42.92 17.81
CA ILE A 141 20.09 42.40 16.56
C ILE A 141 21.25 41.43 16.85
N SER A 142 22.07 41.70 17.87
CA SER A 142 23.11 40.78 18.35
C SER A 142 22.50 39.48 18.92
N LEU A 143 21.43 39.57 19.71
CA LEU A 143 20.67 38.41 20.21
C LEU A 143 20.13 37.55 19.07
N ASN A 144 19.51 38.14 18.04
CA ASN A 144 19.09 37.41 16.84
C ASN A 144 20.22 36.61 16.19
N LYS A 145 21.42 37.20 16.09
CA LYS A 145 22.60 36.56 15.52
C LYS A 145 23.11 35.40 16.39
N GLN A 146 23.06 35.55 17.72
CA GLN A 146 23.41 34.48 18.67
C GLN A 146 22.40 33.32 18.62
N ILE A 147 21.09 33.61 18.51
CA ILE A 147 20.04 32.60 18.33
C ILE A 147 20.27 31.82 17.03
N GLN A 148 20.59 32.50 15.91
CA GLN A 148 20.95 31.84 14.66
C GLN A 148 22.20 30.95 14.83
N GLN A 149 23.24 31.41 15.52
CA GLN A 149 24.45 30.61 15.76
C GLN A 149 24.19 29.40 16.66
N ALA A 150 23.36 29.52 17.70
CA ALA A 150 22.96 28.43 18.59
C ALA A 150 22.12 27.35 17.88
N LEU A 151 21.32 27.72 16.87
CA LEU A 151 20.59 26.78 16.04
C LEU A 151 21.49 26.13 14.97
N LEU A 152 22.41 26.90 14.37
CA LEU A 152 23.29 26.44 13.28
C LEU A 152 24.51 25.62 13.76
N SER A 153 24.92 25.73 15.02
CA SER A 153 26.01 24.91 15.62
C SER A 153 25.77 23.41 15.42
N SER A 154 24.52 22.97 15.58
CA SER A 154 24.06 21.59 15.35
C SER A 154 24.35 21.07 13.93
N HIS A 155 24.45 21.96 12.95
CA HIS A 155 24.74 21.63 11.55
C HIS A 155 26.23 21.73 11.18
N GLN A 156 27.06 22.44 11.96
CA GLN A 156 28.46 22.67 11.59
C GLN A 156 29.32 21.40 11.61
N LEU A 157 28.99 20.41 12.44
CA LEU A 157 29.71 19.13 12.49
C LEU A 157 29.62 18.35 11.15
N GLY A 158 28.60 18.62 10.32
CA GLY A 158 28.46 18.04 8.98
C GLY A 158 29.41 18.65 7.93
N ASN A 159 29.98 19.83 8.17
CA ASN A 159 30.87 20.49 7.21
C ASN A 159 32.36 20.12 7.40
N LEU A 160 32.75 19.60 8.57
CA LEU A 160 34.15 19.23 8.86
C LEU A 160 34.65 18.00 8.08
N LEU A 161 33.77 17.23 7.44
CA LEU A 161 34.13 16.05 6.63
C LEU A 161 34.29 16.36 5.12
N ASN A 162 34.01 17.60 4.69
CA ASN A 162 34.12 18.02 3.28
C ASN A 162 35.30 18.99 3.03
N ALA A 163 36.19 19.15 4.01
CA ALA A 163 37.29 20.13 3.98
C ALA A 163 38.64 19.53 3.53
N SER A 164 38.63 18.60 2.57
CA SER A 164 39.84 18.03 1.97
C SER A 164 39.66 17.69 0.49
N ASP A 165 39.68 18.71 -0.37
CA ASP A 165 40.13 18.60 -1.77
C ASP A 165 40.39 20.01 -2.33
N ASN A 166 41.64 20.48 -2.18
CA ASN A 166 42.10 21.73 -2.82
C ASN A 166 42.48 21.45 -4.27
N ALA A 167 41.69 21.94 -5.22
CA ALA A 167 42.09 22.06 -6.63
C ALA A 167 41.78 23.48 -7.12
N THR A 168 42.83 24.26 -7.34
CA THR A 168 42.74 25.58 -7.97
C THR A 168 42.43 25.45 -9.45
N ASP A 169 41.43 26.19 -9.94
CA ASP A 169 41.54 26.75 -11.29
C ASP A 169 40.70 28.03 -11.42
N THR A 170 41.32 29.12 -11.85
CA THR A 170 40.68 30.43 -12.01
C THR A 170 40.37 30.71 -13.47
N SER A 171 39.08 30.69 -13.82
CA SER A 171 38.58 31.38 -15.01
C SER A 171 37.41 32.28 -14.62
N VAL A 172 37.60 33.59 -14.81
CA VAL A 172 36.59 34.63 -14.57
C VAL A 172 35.85 34.87 -15.87
N ASP A 173 34.53 34.68 -15.87
CA ASP A 173 33.67 35.23 -16.92
C ASP A 173 32.23 35.45 -16.41
N GLY A 174 31.55 36.45 -16.97
CA GLY A 174 30.10 36.68 -16.92
C GLY A 174 29.40 36.77 -15.55
N TYR A 175 29.09 38.00 -15.09
CA TYR A 175 28.01 38.23 -14.11
C TYR A 175 26.65 37.83 -14.72
N GLY A 176 26.25 36.56 -14.58
CA GLY A 176 25.14 36.01 -15.38
C GLY A 176 24.48 34.72 -14.85
N GLY A 177 24.52 34.47 -13.54
CA GLY A 177 23.85 33.32 -12.91
C GLY A 177 24.67 32.03 -12.95
N LEU A 178 25.23 31.66 -11.78
CA LEU A 178 26.03 30.45 -11.61
C LEU A 178 25.17 29.19 -11.81
N ARG A 179 25.17 28.60 -13.02
CA ARG A 179 24.58 27.27 -13.28
C ARG A 179 25.27 26.22 -12.41
N ARG A 180 24.66 25.90 -11.27
CA ARG A 180 25.18 24.95 -10.27
C ARG A 180 25.24 23.52 -10.80
N CYS A 181 24.33 23.17 -11.70
CA CYS A 181 24.27 21.89 -12.38
C CYS A 181 24.97 21.96 -13.75
N ARG A 182 26.30 21.82 -13.76
CA ARG A 182 27.09 21.65 -15.00
C ARG A 182 26.98 20.19 -15.49
N LYS A 183 27.22 19.97 -16.79
CA LYS A 183 27.34 18.61 -17.36
C LYS A 183 28.75 18.06 -17.08
N VAL A 184 28.85 16.74 -16.90
CA VAL A 184 30.11 16.07 -16.55
C VAL A 184 30.83 15.63 -17.82
N GLU A 185 31.98 16.25 -18.10
CA GLU A 185 32.83 15.85 -19.22
C GLU A 185 33.76 14.70 -18.80
N TYR A 186 33.39 13.47 -19.16
CA TYR A 186 34.25 12.31 -18.98
C TYR A 186 35.35 12.29 -20.04
N ARG A 187 36.62 12.37 -19.61
CA ARG A 187 37.77 12.13 -20.50
C ARG A 187 37.73 10.68 -20.99
N LEU A 188 37.32 10.48 -22.24
CA LEU A 188 37.22 9.15 -22.86
C LEU A 188 38.58 8.56 -23.26
N SER A 189 39.63 9.40 -23.28
CA SER A 189 41.03 9.01 -23.50
C SER A 189 41.59 8.28 -22.28
N GLY A 190 42.21 7.11 -22.50
CA GLY A 190 42.78 6.29 -21.41
C GLY A 190 41.81 5.28 -20.77
N ARG A 191 40.58 5.16 -21.28
CA ARG A 191 39.66 4.08 -20.87
C ARG A 191 40.22 2.71 -21.26
N ARG A 192 40.16 1.74 -20.34
CA ARG A 192 40.43 0.32 -20.64
C ARG A 192 39.35 -0.17 -21.60
N THR A 193 39.68 -0.67 -22.79
CA THR A 193 38.66 -1.15 -23.76
C THR A 193 39.10 -2.43 -24.47
N ILE A 194 38.13 -3.25 -24.88
CA ILE A 194 38.32 -4.45 -25.70
C ILE A 194 37.95 -4.13 -27.15
N GLU A 195 38.76 -4.54 -28.12
CA GLU A 195 38.32 -4.57 -29.52
C GLU A 195 37.67 -5.92 -29.83
N TRP A 196 36.37 -5.92 -30.13
CA TRP A 196 35.62 -7.13 -30.46
C TRP A 196 35.95 -7.58 -31.90
N LYS A 197 36.69 -8.69 -32.06
CA LYS A 197 37.09 -9.27 -33.34
C LYS A 197 36.49 -10.68 -33.49
N PRO A 198 35.18 -10.81 -33.73
CA PRO A 198 34.53 -12.10 -33.75
C PRO A 198 35.05 -13.00 -34.89
N LYS A 199 35.27 -14.28 -34.60
CA LYS A 199 35.42 -15.30 -35.65
C LYS A 199 34.07 -15.44 -36.40
N SER A 200 34.10 -15.62 -37.72
CA SER A 200 32.88 -15.64 -38.57
C SER A 200 32.02 -16.90 -38.41
N ASP A 201 32.61 -17.98 -37.90
CA ASP A 201 32.02 -19.30 -37.66
C ASP A 201 31.55 -19.51 -36.22
N LYS A 202 32.13 -18.79 -35.25
CA LYS A 202 31.86 -18.97 -33.80
C LYS A 202 30.83 -17.98 -33.25
N TYR A 203 29.79 -18.51 -32.65
CA TYR A 203 28.64 -17.76 -32.14
C TYR A 203 28.50 -17.89 -30.61
N LEU A 204 27.89 -16.86 -29.99
CA LEU A 204 27.39 -16.87 -28.62
C LEU A 204 25.88 -16.57 -28.63
N PHE A 205 25.08 -17.50 -28.15
CA PHE A 205 23.63 -17.34 -27.98
C PHE A 205 23.32 -16.67 -26.63
N ALA A 206 22.62 -15.53 -26.64
CA ALA A 206 22.25 -14.79 -25.43
C ALA A 206 20.92 -15.27 -24.81
N ILE A 207 20.85 -15.28 -23.48
CA ILE A 207 19.68 -15.72 -22.70
C ILE A 207 19.42 -14.72 -21.57
N CYS A 208 18.26 -14.06 -21.55
CA CYS A 208 17.99 -12.95 -20.62
C CYS A 208 16.62 -13.02 -19.93
N ALA A 209 16.23 -14.20 -19.43
CA ALA A 209 14.92 -14.48 -18.83
C ALA A 209 14.55 -13.64 -17.58
N SER A 210 15.48 -12.92 -16.94
CA SER A 210 15.28 -12.26 -15.65
C SER A 210 14.60 -10.89 -15.69
N GLY A 211 13.26 -10.84 -15.66
CA GLY A 211 12.52 -9.73 -15.02
C GLY A 211 11.88 -8.71 -15.97
N GLN A 212 12.48 -7.52 -16.15
CA GLN A 212 11.90 -6.42 -16.95
C GLN A 212 12.96 -5.72 -17.82
N MET A 213 12.55 -4.80 -18.70
CA MET A 213 13.37 -4.04 -19.67
C MET A 213 14.81 -3.77 -19.22
N SER A 214 15.02 -3.08 -18.10
CA SER A 214 16.37 -2.73 -17.62
C SER A 214 17.26 -3.94 -17.35
N ASN A 215 16.67 -5.01 -16.84
CA ASN A 215 17.42 -6.24 -16.56
C ASN A 215 17.80 -6.95 -17.84
N HIS A 216 16.91 -6.95 -18.85
CA HIS A 216 17.17 -7.55 -20.16
C HIS A 216 18.25 -6.76 -20.93
N LEU A 217 18.24 -5.42 -20.86
CA LEU A 217 19.30 -4.58 -21.42
C LEU A 217 20.65 -4.79 -20.72
N ILE A 218 20.69 -4.75 -19.38
CA ILE A 218 21.92 -5.03 -18.60
C ILE A 218 22.44 -6.45 -18.86
N CYS A 219 21.55 -7.43 -19.05
CA CYS A 219 21.90 -8.78 -19.44
C CYS A 219 22.48 -8.86 -20.86
N LEU A 220 21.89 -8.15 -21.83
CA LEU A 220 22.36 -8.09 -23.21
C LEU A 220 23.74 -7.41 -23.31
N GLU A 221 23.95 -6.29 -22.62
CA GLU A 221 25.23 -5.59 -22.61
C GLU A 221 26.35 -6.42 -21.96
N LYS A 222 26.04 -7.20 -20.93
CA LYS A 222 26.96 -8.21 -20.39
C LYS A 222 27.24 -9.33 -21.40
N HIS A 223 26.23 -9.83 -22.12
CA HIS A 223 26.46 -10.79 -23.19
C HIS A 223 27.32 -10.21 -24.33
N MET A 224 27.20 -8.91 -24.66
CA MET A 224 28.10 -8.22 -25.59
C MET A 224 29.54 -8.17 -25.06
N PHE A 225 29.73 -7.90 -23.76
CA PHE A 225 31.06 -7.96 -23.13
C PHE A 225 31.67 -9.37 -23.15
N PHE A 226 30.88 -10.42 -22.88
CA PHE A 226 31.33 -11.81 -22.99
C PHE A 226 31.63 -12.20 -24.44
N ALA A 227 30.80 -11.81 -25.42
CA ALA A 227 31.05 -12.04 -26.84
C ALA A 227 32.33 -11.35 -27.34
N ALA A 228 32.61 -10.14 -26.84
CA ALA A 228 33.84 -9.40 -27.11
C ALA A 228 35.08 -10.06 -26.52
N LEU A 229 35.00 -10.59 -25.28
CA LEU A 229 36.08 -11.36 -24.65
C LEU A 229 36.37 -12.67 -25.39
N LEU A 230 35.32 -13.40 -25.76
CA LEU A 230 35.40 -14.72 -26.40
C LEU A 230 35.58 -14.65 -27.92
N ASN A 231 35.56 -13.45 -28.51
CA ASN A 231 35.61 -13.20 -29.94
C ASN A 231 34.61 -14.06 -30.74
N ARG A 232 33.33 -13.95 -30.35
CA ARG A 232 32.18 -14.63 -30.97
C ARG A 232 31.15 -13.63 -31.50
N ILE A 233 30.42 -14.00 -32.54
CA ILE A 233 29.23 -13.24 -32.99
C ILE A 233 28.10 -13.45 -31.99
N LEU A 234 27.49 -12.38 -31.49
CA LEU A 234 26.38 -12.45 -30.55
C LEU A 234 25.04 -12.66 -31.29
N ILE A 235 24.28 -13.68 -30.90
CA ILE A 235 22.91 -13.90 -31.37
C ILE A 235 21.94 -13.28 -30.37
N ILE A 236 21.14 -12.31 -30.81
CA ILE A 236 19.99 -11.80 -30.06
C ILE A 236 18.84 -12.83 -30.17
N PRO A 237 18.20 -13.25 -29.05
CA PRO A 237 17.13 -14.24 -29.06
C PRO A 237 15.86 -13.72 -29.78
N SER A 238 15.06 -14.65 -30.31
CA SER A 238 13.80 -14.34 -30.97
C SER A 238 12.70 -13.96 -29.97
N SER A 239 11.77 -13.07 -30.38
CA SER A 239 10.65 -12.62 -29.55
C SER A 239 9.59 -13.69 -29.23
N LYS A 240 9.76 -14.91 -29.78
CA LYS A 240 9.01 -16.11 -29.40
C LYS A 240 9.54 -16.79 -28.12
N VAL A 241 10.78 -16.50 -27.73
CA VAL A 241 11.43 -17.02 -26.50
C VAL A 241 11.51 -15.93 -25.42
N ASP A 242 11.91 -14.72 -25.83
CA ASP A 242 12.35 -13.63 -24.95
C ASP A 242 11.87 -12.26 -25.50
N TYR A 243 12.52 -11.16 -25.12
CA TYR A 243 12.23 -9.78 -25.51
C TYR A 243 12.35 -9.50 -27.02
N GLU A 244 11.55 -8.56 -27.56
CA GLU A 244 11.67 -8.13 -28.96
C GLU A 244 12.62 -6.93 -29.10
N PHE A 245 13.90 -7.15 -28.81
CA PHE A 245 14.95 -6.12 -28.82
C PHE A 245 14.96 -5.26 -30.09
N ARG A 246 14.57 -5.80 -31.25
CA ARG A 246 14.47 -5.09 -32.54
C ARG A 246 13.46 -3.94 -32.55
N ARG A 247 12.44 -3.92 -31.68
CA ARG A 247 11.52 -2.77 -31.54
C ARG A 247 12.18 -1.60 -30.80
N VAL A 248 13.09 -1.91 -29.88
CA VAL A 248 13.55 -0.98 -28.84
C VAL A 248 15.01 -0.54 -28.97
N LEU A 249 15.86 -1.30 -29.65
CA LEU A 249 17.26 -0.97 -29.93
C LEU A 249 17.54 -0.90 -31.43
N ASP A 250 18.49 -0.07 -31.84
CA ASP A 250 19.04 -0.09 -33.21
C ASP A 250 20.21 -1.07 -33.32
N ILE A 251 19.92 -2.31 -33.71
CA ILE A 251 20.92 -3.38 -33.89
C ILE A 251 21.86 -3.06 -35.07
N GLY A 252 21.37 -2.32 -36.07
CA GLY A 252 22.18 -1.88 -37.22
C GLY A 252 23.24 -0.85 -36.82
N HIS A 253 22.89 0.05 -35.89
CA HIS A 253 23.82 0.99 -35.28
C HIS A 253 24.98 0.28 -34.58
N ILE A 254 24.73 -0.75 -33.76
CA ILE A 254 25.78 -1.51 -33.06
C ILE A 254 26.85 -2.04 -34.04
N ASN A 255 26.43 -2.72 -35.10
CA ASN A 255 27.33 -3.25 -36.13
C ASN A 255 28.06 -2.12 -36.89
N LYS A 256 27.37 -1.01 -37.20
CA LYS A 256 27.95 0.16 -37.86
C LYS A 256 29.03 0.83 -37.01
N CYS A 257 28.82 0.95 -35.70
CA CYS A 257 29.76 1.57 -34.75
C CYS A 257 31.07 0.79 -34.56
N LEU A 258 31.07 -0.49 -34.96
CA LEU A 258 32.20 -1.42 -34.89
C LEU A 258 32.73 -1.80 -36.29
N GLU A 259 32.11 -1.28 -37.35
CA GLU A 259 32.45 -1.48 -38.77
C GLU A 259 32.50 -2.96 -39.20
N ARG A 260 31.81 -3.85 -38.47
CA ARG A 260 31.81 -5.30 -38.67
C ARG A 260 30.56 -5.93 -38.06
N THR A 261 30.16 -7.10 -38.54
CA THR A 261 29.05 -7.87 -37.98
C THR A 261 29.46 -8.52 -36.65
N VAL A 262 29.13 -7.87 -35.53
CA VAL A 262 29.32 -8.41 -34.17
C VAL A 262 28.04 -8.99 -33.58
N VAL A 263 26.88 -8.51 -34.00
CA VAL A 263 25.55 -8.90 -33.50
C VAL A 263 24.65 -9.29 -34.66
N VAL A 264 23.93 -10.40 -34.54
CA VAL A 264 22.90 -10.85 -35.47
C VAL A 264 21.60 -11.16 -34.75
N THR A 265 20.47 -11.05 -35.43
CA THR A 265 19.19 -11.57 -34.93
C THR A 265 19.12 -13.09 -35.07
N PHE A 266 18.30 -13.73 -34.24
CA PHE A 266 17.97 -15.15 -34.38
C PHE A 266 17.49 -15.50 -35.80
N GLU A 267 16.68 -14.64 -36.42
CA GLU A 267 16.12 -14.86 -37.75
C GLU A 267 17.16 -14.75 -38.89
N GLU A 268 18.28 -14.05 -38.66
CA GLU A 268 19.43 -14.01 -39.58
C GLU A 268 20.33 -15.23 -39.39
N PHE A 269 20.59 -15.63 -38.14
CA PHE A 269 21.34 -16.85 -37.80
C PHE A 269 20.63 -18.13 -38.28
N ALA A 270 19.31 -18.22 -38.09
CA ALA A 270 18.50 -19.33 -38.58
C ALA A 270 18.60 -19.49 -40.11
N LYS A 271 18.69 -18.37 -40.85
CA LYS A 271 18.90 -18.38 -42.30
C LYS A 271 20.31 -18.83 -42.68
N SER A 272 21.36 -18.32 -42.01
CA SER A 272 22.74 -18.69 -42.34
C SER A 272 23.04 -20.18 -42.09
N ARG A 273 22.48 -20.76 -41.02
CA ARG A 273 22.57 -22.21 -40.72
C ARG A 273 21.47 -23.06 -41.42
N LYS A 274 20.75 -22.53 -42.41
CA LYS A 274 19.70 -23.23 -43.18
C LYS A 274 18.60 -23.90 -42.33
N GLY A 275 18.29 -23.34 -41.16
CA GLY A 275 17.33 -23.89 -40.19
C GLY A 275 17.88 -24.99 -39.27
N HIS A 276 19.10 -25.50 -39.49
CA HIS A 276 19.73 -26.46 -38.58
C HIS A 276 20.36 -25.73 -37.39
N MET A 277 19.58 -25.58 -36.32
CA MET A 277 19.97 -24.83 -35.12
C MET A 277 20.32 -25.81 -33.99
N HIS A 278 21.62 -25.91 -33.71
CA HIS A 278 22.16 -26.64 -32.57
C HIS A 278 22.95 -25.69 -31.66
N ILE A 279 22.91 -25.95 -30.36
CA ILE A 279 23.74 -25.32 -29.33
C ILE A 279 24.64 -26.42 -28.76
N ASP A 280 25.92 -26.38 -29.14
CA ASP A 280 26.91 -27.41 -28.85
C ASP A 280 27.17 -27.53 -27.34
N LYS A 281 27.27 -26.40 -26.63
CA LYS A 281 27.35 -26.35 -25.16
C LYS A 281 26.51 -25.21 -24.60
N PHE A 282 25.85 -25.47 -23.47
CA PHE A 282 24.97 -24.53 -22.79
C PHE A 282 25.46 -24.32 -21.35
N ILE A 283 26.21 -23.24 -21.13
CA ILE A 283 26.86 -22.97 -19.84
C ILE A 283 26.02 -22.02 -18.98
N CYS A 284 25.60 -22.49 -17.82
CA CYS A 284 24.96 -21.68 -16.80
C CYS A 284 26.01 -20.95 -15.96
N TYR A 285 25.97 -19.61 -15.97
CA TYR A 285 26.76 -18.79 -15.05
C TYR A 285 26.35 -19.05 -13.59
N PHE A 286 25.04 -19.15 -13.32
CA PHE A 286 24.47 -19.49 -12.02
C PHE A 286 23.90 -20.92 -11.99
N SER A 287 24.17 -21.63 -10.90
CA SER A 287 23.55 -22.93 -10.58
C SER A 287 22.24 -22.78 -9.81
N LYS A 288 22.10 -21.70 -9.02
CA LYS A 288 21.05 -21.50 -8.02
C LYS A 288 20.37 -20.12 -8.19
N PRO A 289 19.05 -20.00 -7.96
CA PRO A 289 18.14 -21.04 -7.46
C PRO A 289 17.76 -22.12 -8.48
N GLN A 290 17.92 -21.84 -9.78
CA GLN A 290 17.72 -22.79 -10.88
C GLN A 290 18.82 -22.59 -11.94
N PRO A 291 19.28 -23.64 -12.63
CA PRO A 291 20.38 -23.55 -13.59
C PRO A 291 20.02 -22.59 -14.73
N CYS A 292 20.96 -21.72 -15.09
CA CYS A 292 20.82 -20.72 -16.17
C CYS A 292 19.69 -19.70 -15.97
N PHE A 293 19.00 -19.71 -14.81
CA PHE A 293 17.71 -19.06 -14.59
C PHE A 293 16.58 -19.50 -15.56
N LEU A 294 16.72 -20.64 -16.25
CA LEU A 294 15.76 -21.10 -17.27
C LEU A 294 14.69 -22.04 -16.71
N ASP A 295 13.42 -21.62 -16.79
CA ASP A 295 12.27 -22.48 -16.54
C ASP A 295 11.99 -23.45 -17.70
N ASP A 296 11.26 -24.54 -17.42
CA ASP A 296 10.77 -25.48 -18.43
C ASP A 296 10.01 -24.82 -19.59
N GLU A 297 9.32 -23.69 -19.34
CA GLU A 297 8.61 -22.93 -20.37
C GLU A 297 9.58 -22.31 -21.38
N HIS A 298 10.67 -21.71 -20.91
CA HIS A 298 11.71 -21.11 -21.76
C HIS A 298 12.44 -22.19 -22.58
N VAL A 299 12.74 -23.35 -21.97
CA VAL A 299 13.31 -24.51 -22.67
C VAL A 299 12.34 -25.07 -23.73
N LYS A 300 11.02 -25.11 -23.46
CA LYS A 300 10.00 -25.49 -24.44
C LYS A 300 9.89 -24.49 -25.59
N LYS A 301 9.96 -23.18 -25.31
CA LYS A 301 9.97 -22.13 -26.36
C LYS A 301 11.19 -22.29 -27.28
N LEU A 302 12.40 -22.46 -26.73
CA LEU A 302 13.61 -22.71 -27.52
C LEU A 302 13.46 -23.95 -28.44
N LYS A 303 12.98 -25.07 -27.88
CA LYS A 303 12.74 -26.30 -28.67
C LYS A 303 11.66 -26.12 -29.75
N SER A 304 10.61 -25.33 -29.49
CA SER A 304 9.57 -25.01 -30.48
C SER A 304 10.04 -24.12 -31.64
N LEU A 305 11.19 -23.45 -31.50
CA LEU A 305 11.88 -22.80 -32.62
C LEU A 305 12.71 -23.76 -33.49
N GLY A 306 12.77 -25.04 -33.13
CA GLY A 306 13.69 -26.01 -33.76
C GLY A 306 15.12 -25.91 -33.23
N VAL A 307 15.37 -25.19 -32.13
CA VAL A 307 16.69 -25.15 -31.49
C VAL A 307 16.90 -26.41 -30.67
N SER A 308 17.84 -27.24 -31.13
CA SER A 308 18.37 -28.36 -30.36
C SER A 308 19.52 -27.90 -29.47
N MET A 309 19.70 -28.51 -28.31
CA MET A 309 20.70 -28.11 -27.32
C MET A 309 21.16 -29.31 -26.51
N ASN A 310 22.45 -29.33 -26.16
CA ASN A 310 23.00 -30.30 -25.24
C ASN A 310 22.63 -29.98 -23.78
N LYS A 311 23.10 -30.81 -22.84
CA LYS A 311 22.77 -30.70 -21.41
C LYS A 311 23.27 -29.37 -20.84
N LEU A 312 22.51 -28.82 -19.89
CA LEU A 312 22.92 -27.64 -19.11
C LEU A 312 24.13 -27.98 -18.22
N GLU A 313 25.22 -27.23 -18.38
CA GLU A 313 26.46 -27.36 -17.61
C GLU A 313 26.64 -26.12 -16.71
N ALA A 314 26.98 -26.29 -15.43
CA ALA A 314 27.23 -25.16 -14.53
C ALA A 314 28.70 -24.74 -14.56
N ALA A 315 29.00 -23.46 -14.85
CA ALA A 315 30.38 -22.94 -14.82
C ALA A 315 30.98 -23.03 -13.40
N TRP A 316 30.16 -22.70 -12.40
CA TRP A 316 30.42 -22.77 -10.97
C TRP A 316 29.14 -23.14 -10.21
N ASP A 317 29.29 -23.55 -8.95
CA ASP A 317 28.18 -23.50 -8.00
C ASP A 317 28.05 -22.09 -7.42
N GLU A 318 27.10 -21.30 -7.95
CA GLU A 318 26.90 -19.89 -7.60
C GLU A 318 25.40 -19.55 -7.53
N ASP A 319 25.01 -18.82 -6.48
CA ASP A 319 23.64 -18.38 -6.20
C ASP A 319 23.49 -16.90 -6.56
N VAL A 320 22.48 -16.60 -7.39
CA VAL A 320 22.00 -15.27 -7.78
C VAL A 320 21.90 -14.27 -6.61
N LYS A 321 21.61 -14.74 -5.38
CA LYS A 321 21.50 -13.88 -4.18
C LYS A 321 22.83 -13.29 -3.73
N ASN A 322 23.94 -14.02 -3.90
CA ASN A 322 25.27 -13.67 -3.42
C ASN A 322 26.32 -13.85 -4.54
N PRO A 323 26.23 -13.08 -5.65
CA PRO A 323 27.09 -13.26 -6.81
C PRO A 323 28.53 -12.85 -6.50
N LYS A 324 29.48 -13.76 -6.73
CA LYS A 324 30.89 -13.55 -6.40
C LYS A 324 31.52 -12.60 -7.43
N PRO A 325 32.41 -11.68 -7.01
CA PRO A 325 33.15 -10.85 -7.96
C PRO A 325 34.04 -11.74 -8.83
N ARG A 326 33.94 -11.60 -10.16
CA ARG A 326 34.75 -12.34 -11.14
C ARG A 326 35.57 -11.41 -12.02
N THR A 327 36.74 -11.89 -12.41
CA THR A 327 37.71 -11.23 -13.29
C THR A 327 37.70 -11.85 -14.69
N VAL A 328 38.27 -11.18 -15.69
CA VAL A 328 38.37 -11.76 -17.05
C VAL A 328 39.02 -13.15 -17.08
N PRO A 329 40.14 -13.44 -16.38
CA PRO A 329 40.70 -14.79 -16.30
C PRO A 329 39.72 -15.87 -15.83
N ASP A 330 38.83 -15.55 -14.87
CA ASP A 330 37.77 -16.48 -14.43
C ASP A 330 36.80 -16.81 -15.57
N ILE A 331 36.44 -15.80 -16.38
CA ILE A 331 35.56 -15.98 -17.53
C ILE A 331 36.26 -16.79 -18.64
N MET A 332 37.49 -16.42 -18.99
CA MET A 332 38.22 -17.09 -20.07
C MET A 332 38.48 -18.56 -19.76
N THR A 333 38.85 -18.91 -18.51
CA THR A 333 39.09 -20.31 -18.11
C THR A 333 37.84 -21.20 -18.10
N LYS A 334 36.63 -20.62 -18.16
CA LYS A 334 35.35 -21.35 -18.17
C LYS A 334 34.56 -21.28 -19.47
N PHE A 335 34.69 -20.20 -20.23
CA PHE A 335 33.87 -19.94 -21.42
C PHE A 335 34.68 -19.88 -22.73
N SER A 336 36.02 -19.92 -22.70
CA SER A 336 36.87 -20.01 -23.91
C SER A 336 36.90 -21.44 -24.49
N LEU A 337 35.73 -21.86 -24.95
CA LEU A 337 35.52 -23.05 -25.75
C LEU A 337 35.76 -22.75 -27.24
N ASP A 338 36.06 -23.78 -28.03
CA ASP A 338 36.14 -23.68 -29.51
C ASP A 338 34.93 -24.31 -30.23
N ASP A 339 33.91 -24.78 -29.50
CA ASP A 339 32.63 -25.23 -30.06
C ASP A 339 31.96 -24.13 -30.94
N ASP A 340 31.20 -24.50 -31.96
CA ASP A 340 30.68 -23.54 -32.96
C ASP A 340 29.67 -22.56 -32.35
N VAL A 341 28.67 -23.07 -31.65
CA VAL A 341 27.55 -22.32 -31.05
C VAL A 341 27.49 -22.65 -29.56
N ILE A 342 28.02 -21.75 -28.74
CA ILE A 342 27.84 -21.83 -27.28
C ILE A 342 26.66 -20.93 -26.86
N ALA A 343 25.92 -21.35 -25.84
CA ALA A 343 24.97 -20.49 -25.13
C ALA A 343 25.45 -20.23 -23.71
N ILE A 344 25.20 -19.03 -23.21
CA ILE A 344 25.42 -18.68 -21.81
C ILE A 344 24.07 -18.35 -21.18
N GLY A 345 23.79 -18.93 -20.01
CA GLY A 345 22.58 -18.65 -19.23
C GLY A 345 22.57 -17.24 -18.64
N ASP A 346 21.47 -16.87 -17.96
CA ASP A 346 21.26 -15.48 -17.54
C ASP A 346 22.40 -14.88 -16.70
N VAL A 347 22.98 -13.76 -17.18
CA VAL A 347 24.08 -13.01 -16.54
C VAL A 347 23.63 -11.67 -15.93
N PHE A 348 22.34 -11.37 -15.85
CA PHE A 348 21.82 -10.12 -15.28
C PHE A 348 22.39 -9.85 -13.88
N PHE A 349 22.46 -10.88 -13.03
CA PHE A 349 23.01 -10.80 -11.68
C PHE A 349 24.55 -10.95 -11.59
N ALA A 350 25.23 -11.31 -12.68
CA ALA A 350 26.67 -11.62 -12.67
C ALA A 350 27.54 -10.41 -12.26
N ASN A 351 28.46 -10.62 -11.32
CA ASN A 351 29.32 -9.57 -10.76
C ASN A 351 30.72 -9.57 -11.42
N VAL A 352 30.74 -9.48 -12.75
CA VAL A 352 31.98 -9.50 -13.54
C VAL A 352 32.52 -8.08 -13.74
N GLU A 353 33.78 -7.83 -13.39
CA GLU A 353 34.55 -6.62 -13.76
C GLU A 353 33.78 -5.29 -13.57
N LYS A 354 32.95 -5.18 -12.53
CA LYS A 354 31.88 -4.16 -12.41
C LYS A 354 32.33 -2.70 -12.69
N LYS A 355 33.53 -2.31 -12.23
CA LYS A 355 34.09 -0.97 -12.47
C LYS A 355 34.39 -0.70 -13.95
N TRP A 356 34.78 -1.72 -14.70
CA TRP A 356 35.13 -1.64 -16.11
C TRP A 356 33.88 -1.70 -17.01
N VAL A 357 32.96 -2.62 -16.71
CA VAL A 357 31.69 -2.75 -17.46
C VAL A 357 30.82 -1.49 -17.33
N MET A 358 30.80 -0.86 -16.15
CA MET A 358 30.00 0.34 -15.87
C MET A 358 30.77 1.67 -16.10
N GLN A 359 31.89 1.66 -16.84
CA GLN A 359 32.64 2.88 -17.15
C GLN A 359 31.93 3.72 -18.24
N PRO A 360 32.14 5.05 -18.29
CA PRO A 360 31.56 5.91 -19.32
C PRO A 360 31.91 5.45 -20.74
N GLY A 361 30.88 5.27 -21.58
CA GLY A 361 31.00 4.79 -22.96
C GLY A 361 31.36 3.30 -23.06
N GLY A 362 31.11 2.51 -22.02
CA GLY A 362 31.23 1.04 -22.01
C GLY A 362 32.65 0.46 -22.11
N PRO A 363 32.78 -0.89 -21.99
CA PRO A 363 34.06 -1.61 -22.04
C PRO A 363 34.53 -1.98 -23.46
N ILE A 364 33.69 -1.81 -24.48
CA ILE A 364 33.97 -2.18 -25.89
C ILE A 364 34.46 -0.93 -26.62
N SER A 365 35.53 -1.05 -27.43
CA SER A 365 36.04 0.03 -28.27
C SER A 365 35.16 0.21 -29.52
N HIS A 366 34.66 1.42 -29.77
CA HIS A 366 33.78 1.76 -30.90
C HIS A 366 34.01 3.21 -31.38
N LYS A 367 33.58 3.53 -32.61
CA LYS A 367 33.73 4.89 -33.19
C LYS A 367 32.56 5.84 -32.93
N CYS A 368 31.40 5.32 -32.53
CA CYS A 368 30.23 6.13 -32.22
C CYS A 368 30.35 6.87 -30.88
N LYS A 369 29.47 7.85 -30.65
CA LYS A 369 29.31 8.46 -29.32
C LYS A 369 28.81 7.45 -28.29
N THR A 370 27.84 6.63 -28.68
CA THR A 370 27.31 5.51 -27.88
C THR A 370 27.17 4.26 -28.77
N LEU A 371 27.45 3.08 -28.22
CA LEU A 371 27.32 1.82 -28.95
C LEU A 371 25.88 1.29 -29.00
N VAL A 372 25.16 1.35 -27.88
CA VAL A 372 23.78 0.87 -27.74
C VAL A 372 22.84 2.06 -27.68
N GLU A 373 22.05 2.25 -28.74
CA GLU A 373 21.08 3.35 -28.86
C GLU A 373 19.65 2.78 -29.03
N PRO A 374 18.61 3.51 -28.54
CA PRO A 374 17.22 3.14 -28.78
C PRO A 374 16.90 3.16 -30.27
N SER A 375 15.88 2.40 -30.68
CA SER A 375 15.43 2.42 -32.08
C SER A 375 15.07 3.84 -32.52
N ARG A 376 15.41 4.21 -33.75
CA ARG A 376 15.26 5.59 -34.27
C ARG A 376 13.85 6.18 -34.10
N LEU A 377 12.81 5.34 -34.10
CA LEU A 377 11.43 5.74 -33.84
C LEU A 377 11.24 6.26 -32.40
N ILE A 378 11.83 5.59 -31.42
CA ILE A 378 11.77 5.97 -30.00
C ILE A 378 12.58 7.25 -29.77
N LEU A 379 13.79 7.34 -30.33
CA LEU A 379 14.64 8.53 -30.20
C LEU A 379 13.96 9.79 -30.75
N LEU A 380 13.37 9.72 -31.95
CA LEU A 380 12.63 10.82 -32.55
C LEU A 380 11.34 11.15 -31.78
N THR A 381 10.70 10.16 -31.16
CA THR A 381 9.49 10.37 -30.35
C THR A 381 9.82 11.05 -29.01
N ALA A 382 10.93 10.67 -28.37
CA ALA A 382 11.43 11.33 -27.17
C ALA A 382 11.80 12.79 -27.46
N GLN A 383 12.51 13.07 -28.55
CA GLN A 383 12.84 14.42 -29.00
C GLN A 383 11.58 15.26 -29.22
N ARG A 384 10.55 14.73 -29.87
CA ARG A 384 9.25 15.40 -30.05
C ARG A 384 8.53 15.66 -28.73
N PHE A 385 8.54 14.70 -27.80
CA PHE A 385 7.94 14.87 -26.47
C PHE A 385 8.63 16.01 -25.71
N ILE A 386 9.97 16.00 -25.67
CA ILE A 386 10.78 17.05 -25.03
C ILE A 386 10.48 18.42 -25.67
N GLN A 387 10.48 18.49 -27.00
CA GLN A 387 10.15 19.72 -27.75
C GLN A 387 8.73 20.24 -27.48
N THR A 388 7.76 19.35 -27.22
CA THR A 388 6.35 19.71 -27.02
C THR A 388 6.03 20.13 -25.59
N PHE A 389 6.61 19.47 -24.58
CA PHE A 389 6.16 19.60 -23.18
C PHE A 389 7.23 20.01 -22.16
N LEU A 390 8.53 19.90 -22.47
CA LEU A 390 9.61 20.03 -21.47
C LEU A 390 10.61 21.14 -21.79
N GLY A 391 10.92 21.38 -23.06
CA GLY A 391 11.97 22.30 -23.49
C GLY A 391 13.40 21.78 -23.23
N GLY A 392 14.39 22.63 -23.48
CA GLY A 392 15.82 22.31 -23.37
C GLY A 392 16.45 22.61 -21.99
N ASN A 393 15.65 22.62 -20.93
CA ASN A 393 16.11 22.64 -19.54
C ASN A 393 15.04 21.97 -18.67
N PHE A 394 15.24 20.71 -18.28
CA PHE A 394 14.30 20.00 -17.41
C PHE A 394 15.01 19.00 -16.49
N ILE A 395 14.41 18.77 -15.31
CA ILE A 395 14.72 17.61 -14.47
C ILE A 395 13.90 16.43 -14.97
N ALA A 396 14.49 15.25 -15.06
CA ALA A 396 13.74 13.99 -15.09
C ALA A 396 13.78 13.30 -13.73
N LEU A 397 12.62 12.88 -13.25
CA LEU A 397 12.42 12.20 -11.97
C LEU A 397 11.89 10.79 -12.23
N HIS A 398 12.67 9.78 -11.85
CA HIS A 398 12.20 8.40 -11.77
C HIS A 398 11.71 8.10 -10.34
N PHE A 399 10.39 8.22 -10.14
CA PHE A 399 9.74 8.02 -8.84
C PHE A 399 9.12 6.61 -8.78
N ARG A 400 9.84 5.66 -8.17
CA ARG A 400 9.48 4.24 -8.13
C ARG A 400 8.67 3.92 -6.89
N ARG A 401 7.45 3.38 -7.06
CA ARG A 401 6.46 3.17 -5.99
C ARG A 401 5.87 1.76 -5.95
N HIS A 402 5.22 1.31 -7.01
CA HIS A 402 4.41 0.09 -6.98
C HIS A 402 5.28 -1.17 -6.84
N GLY A 403 4.92 -2.01 -5.87
CA GLY A 403 5.72 -3.15 -5.39
C GLY A 403 7.04 -2.79 -4.69
N PHE A 404 7.56 -1.57 -4.90
CA PHE A 404 8.86 -1.11 -4.44
C PHE A 404 8.90 -0.85 -2.92
N LEU A 405 7.78 -0.44 -2.32
CA LEU A 405 7.64 -0.31 -0.87
C LEU A 405 8.06 -1.59 -0.12
N LYS A 406 7.62 -2.77 -0.59
CA LYS A 406 7.99 -4.04 0.04
C LYS A 406 9.48 -4.36 -0.17
N PHE A 407 10.03 -4.12 -1.36
CA PHE A 407 11.46 -4.31 -1.64
C PHE A 407 12.37 -3.37 -0.81
N CYS A 408 11.95 -2.12 -0.60
CA CYS A 408 12.71 -1.17 0.19
C CYS A 408 12.61 -1.45 1.69
N ASN A 409 11.43 -1.79 2.21
CA ASN A 409 11.31 -2.17 3.63
C ASN A 409 12.05 -3.49 3.93
N ALA A 410 12.28 -4.35 2.92
CA ALA A 410 13.14 -5.53 2.99
C ALA A 410 14.67 -5.21 3.02
N LYS A 411 15.07 -4.04 3.52
CA LYS A 411 16.47 -3.61 3.71
C LYS A 411 16.66 -2.99 5.10
N ASN A 412 17.88 -3.07 5.63
CA ASN A 412 18.23 -2.55 6.97
C ASN A 412 17.92 -1.05 7.14
N SER A 413 18.01 -0.28 6.06
CA SER A 413 17.40 1.05 5.92
C SER A 413 16.48 1.03 4.70
N SER A 414 15.25 1.53 4.86
CA SER A 414 14.33 1.59 3.72
C SER A 414 14.80 2.60 2.68
N CYS A 415 14.64 2.26 1.40
CA CYS A 415 14.87 3.16 0.26
C CYS A 415 13.58 3.86 -0.24
N PHE A 416 12.50 3.83 0.55
CA PHE A 416 11.19 4.35 0.15
C PHE A 416 10.81 5.60 0.95
N TYR A 417 10.85 6.75 0.29
CA TYR A 417 10.55 8.05 0.91
C TYR A 417 9.04 8.36 0.89
N PRO A 418 8.43 8.83 1.99
CA PRO A 418 7.09 9.39 1.96
C PRO A 418 6.98 10.57 1.00
N VAL A 419 5.79 10.79 0.39
CA VAL A 419 5.60 11.83 -0.65
C VAL A 419 6.01 13.24 -0.19
N PRO A 420 5.74 13.69 1.06
CA PRO A 420 6.21 15.00 1.52
C PRO A 420 7.74 15.12 1.53
N GLN A 421 8.45 14.16 2.16
CA GLN A 421 9.91 14.17 2.18
C GLN A 421 10.50 14.10 0.76
N ALA A 422 9.91 13.31 -0.12
CA ALA A 422 10.31 13.27 -1.53
C ALA A 422 10.16 14.65 -2.20
N ALA A 423 9.05 15.35 -1.97
CA ALA A 423 8.83 16.71 -2.47
C ALA A 423 9.88 17.69 -1.92
N ASP A 424 10.20 17.65 -0.62
CA ASP A 424 11.24 18.50 0.00
C ASP A 424 12.65 18.25 -0.60
N CYS A 425 12.93 17.02 -1.04
CA CYS A 425 14.17 16.70 -1.77
C CYS A 425 14.14 17.22 -3.21
N ILE A 426 13.02 17.05 -3.92
CA ILE A 426 12.86 17.49 -5.31
C ILE A 426 12.85 19.03 -5.41
N ASN A 427 12.20 19.74 -4.48
CA ASN A 427 12.22 21.21 -4.42
C ASN A 427 13.67 21.73 -4.31
N ARG A 428 14.48 21.16 -3.41
CA ARG A 428 15.92 21.47 -3.30
C ARG A 428 16.74 21.11 -4.54
N ALA A 429 16.29 20.18 -5.39
CA ALA A 429 16.92 19.88 -6.67
C ALA A 429 16.52 20.88 -7.77
N VAL A 430 15.24 21.27 -7.84
CA VAL A 430 14.72 22.34 -8.71
C VAL A 430 15.40 23.68 -8.40
N GLU A 431 15.58 24.01 -7.12
CA GLU A 431 16.30 25.21 -6.67
C GLU A 431 17.77 25.23 -7.13
N ARG A 432 18.45 24.08 -7.12
CA ARG A 432 19.85 23.96 -7.58
C ARG A 432 19.99 24.02 -9.09
N SER A 433 19.05 23.46 -9.84
CA SER A 433 19.11 23.36 -11.31
C SER A 433 18.49 24.53 -12.05
N THR A 434 17.64 25.32 -11.37
CA THR A 434 16.75 26.34 -11.94
C THR A 434 15.88 25.83 -13.10
N ALA A 435 15.60 24.52 -13.13
CA ALA A 435 14.78 23.89 -14.15
C ALA A 435 13.30 24.30 -14.02
N PRO A 436 12.64 24.82 -15.08
CA PRO A 436 11.24 25.25 -15.03
C PRO A 436 10.24 24.09 -14.94
N VAL A 437 10.62 22.86 -15.29
CA VAL A 437 9.72 21.70 -15.42
C VAL A 437 10.40 20.43 -14.89
N VAL A 438 9.62 19.55 -14.27
CA VAL A 438 10.02 18.18 -13.88
C VAL A 438 9.24 17.17 -14.73
N TYR A 439 9.95 16.35 -15.52
CA TYR A 439 9.39 15.16 -16.16
C TYR A 439 9.27 14.02 -15.14
N LEU A 440 8.13 13.35 -15.09
CA LEU A 440 7.84 12.26 -14.16
C LEU A 440 7.71 10.92 -14.91
N SER A 441 8.71 10.06 -14.76
CA SER A 441 8.59 8.62 -15.04
C SER A 441 8.27 7.88 -13.75
N THR A 442 7.13 7.20 -13.69
CA THR A 442 6.63 6.62 -12.44
C THR A 442 5.65 5.48 -12.66
N ASP A 443 5.56 4.60 -11.66
CA ASP A 443 4.51 3.60 -11.46
C ASP A 443 3.62 3.92 -10.23
N ALA A 444 3.63 5.18 -9.79
CA ALA A 444 2.80 5.70 -8.70
C ALA A 444 1.30 5.72 -9.05
N ALA A 445 0.45 5.62 -8.03
CA ALA A 445 -0.97 5.92 -8.18
C ALA A 445 -1.21 7.43 -8.34
N GLU A 446 -2.30 7.82 -9.00
CA GLU A 446 -2.61 9.24 -9.26
C GLU A 446 -2.78 10.08 -7.98
N SER A 447 -3.23 9.46 -6.88
CA SER A 447 -3.28 10.08 -5.56
C SER A 447 -1.90 10.47 -5.02
N GLU A 448 -0.86 9.68 -5.30
CA GLU A 448 0.52 10.01 -4.91
C GLU A 448 1.11 11.08 -5.83
N THR A 449 0.87 11.01 -7.15
CA THR A 449 1.38 12.03 -8.09
C THR A 449 0.69 13.37 -7.93
N GLY A 450 -0.61 13.37 -7.60
CA GLY A 450 -1.39 14.57 -7.30
C GLY A 450 -0.92 15.24 -6.01
N LEU A 451 -0.67 14.45 -4.94
CA LEU A 451 -0.06 14.98 -3.72
C LEU A 451 1.35 15.54 -3.97
N LEU A 452 2.17 14.86 -4.78
CA LEU A 452 3.49 15.36 -5.16
C LEU A 452 3.38 16.70 -5.92
N GLN A 453 2.52 16.80 -6.94
CA GLN A 453 2.29 18.05 -7.67
C GLN A 453 1.77 19.20 -6.78
N LEU A 454 1.03 18.90 -5.71
CA LEU A 454 0.60 19.94 -4.74
C LEU A 454 1.74 20.45 -3.85
N LEU A 455 2.79 19.65 -3.62
CA LEU A 455 3.93 19.96 -2.75
C LEU A 455 5.18 20.44 -3.50
N LEU A 456 5.22 20.32 -4.83
CA LEU A 456 6.28 20.88 -5.66
C LEU A 456 6.09 22.39 -5.85
N VAL A 457 6.62 23.16 -4.90
CA VAL A 457 6.55 24.63 -4.84
C VAL A 457 7.93 25.18 -4.48
N VAL A 458 8.46 26.06 -5.33
CA VAL A 458 9.76 26.71 -5.16
C VAL A 458 9.57 28.22 -5.28
N ASN A 459 10.09 28.99 -4.33
CA ASN A 459 9.94 30.46 -4.28
C ASN A 459 8.47 30.93 -4.49
N GLY A 460 7.52 30.23 -3.89
CA GLY A 460 6.08 30.49 -4.00
C GLY A 460 5.43 30.11 -5.35
N LYS A 461 6.20 29.62 -6.33
CA LYS A 461 5.71 29.18 -7.64
C LYS A 461 5.57 27.65 -7.66
N LYS A 462 4.44 27.15 -8.18
CA LYS A 462 4.26 25.71 -8.44
C LYS A 462 5.17 25.26 -9.58
N VAL A 463 5.84 24.13 -9.41
CA VAL A 463 6.68 23.51 -10.45
C VAL A 463 5.83 22.50 -11.23
N PRO A 464 5.66 22.63 -12.56
CA PRO A 464 4.91 21.67 -13.36
C PRO A 464 5.55 20.28 -13.34
N LEU A 465 4.74 19.27 -13.04
CA LEU A 465 5.11 17.86 -13.01
C LEU A 465 4.50 17.13 -14.21
N VAL A 466 5.27 17.02 -15.29
CA VAL A 466 4.82 16.51 -16.59
C VAL A 466 5.01 14.99 -16.66
N ARG A 467 3.91 14.23 -16.71
CA ARG A 467 3.87 12.83 -17.14
C ARG A 467 3.55 12.74 -18.63
N ARG A 468 3.84 11.61 -19.30
CA ARG A 468 3.26 11.36 -20.64
C ARG A 468 1.73 11.35 -20.53
N PRO A 469 0.99 12.02 -21.43
CA PRO A 469 -0.47 12.01 -21.42
C PRO A 469 -1.01 10.63 -21.82
N THR A 470 -2.24 10.35 -21.41
CA THR A 470 -3.04 9.26 -21.98
C THR A 470 -3.42 9.62 -23.42
N ARG A 471 -3.28 8.67 -24.35
CA ARG A 471 -3.50 8.83 -25.80
C ARG A 471 -4.66 9.77 -26.16
N ASN A 472 -4.34 10.79 -26.97
CA ASN A 472 -5.30 11.67 -27.62
C ASN A 472 -4.99 11.72 -29.12
N SER A 473 -5.97 11.44 -29.98
CA SER A 473 -5.79 11.44 -31.46
C SER A 473 -5.38 12.80 -32.04
N ASN A 474 -5.59 13.88 -31.30
CA ASN A 474 -5.17 15.23 -31.69
C ASN A 474 -3.67 15.46 -31.48
N GLU A 475 -3.00 14.70 -30.62
CA GLU A 475 -1.56 14.79 -30.38
C GLU A 475 -0.74 14.25 -31.57
N LYS A 476 0.52 14.70 -31.68
CA LYS A 476 1.39 14.48 -32.87
C LYS A 476 2.83 14.09 -32.52
N TRP A 477 3.18 14.08 -31.23
CA TRP A 477 4.53 13.77 -30.76
C TRP A 477 4.83 12.26 -30.87
N ASP A 478 3.83 11.44 -30.52
CA ASP A 478 3.78 9.97 -30.53
C ASP A 478 3.48 9.37 -31.92
N ALA A 479 2.99 10.17 -32.87
CA ALA A 479 2.47 9.71 -34.15
C ALA A 479 3.42 8.86 -35.01
N LEU A 480 4.72 8.82 -34.71
CA LEU A 480 5.68 7.90 -35.32
C LEU A 480 5.50 6.45 -34.84
N LEU A 481 5.17 6.25 -33.56
CA LEU A 481 4.89 4.93 -32.98
C LEU A 481 3.51 4.44 -33.40
N TYR A 482 2.48 5.31 -33.35
CA TYR A 482 1.12 4.97 -33.78
C TYR A 482 1.07 4.50 -35.24
N ARG A 483 1.71 5.24 -36.17
CA ARG A 483 1.80 4.87 -37.60
C ARG A 483 2.55 3.55 -37.87
N ARG A 484 3.17 2.94 -36.86
CA ARG A 484 3.89 1.66 -36.94
C ARG A 484 3.26 0.56 -36.06
N GLY A 485 2.14 0.83 -35.38
CA GLY A 485 1.52 -0.13 -34.46
C GLY A 485 2.34 -0.42 -33.20
N LEU A 486 3.21 0.51 -32.80
CA LEU A 486 4.13 0.39 -31.65
C LEU A 486 3.65 1.19 -30.41
N GLU A 487 2.44 1.73 -30.46
CA GLU A 487 1.79 2.41 -29.33
C GLU A 487 1.24 1.39 -28.33
N GLY A 488 1.35 1.67 -27.02
CA GLY A 488 0.90 0.76 -25.95
C GLY A 488 1.76 -0.50 -25.78
N ASP A 489 2.77 -0.71 -26.63
CA ASP A 489 3.80 -1.72 -26.43
C ASP A 489 4.65 -1.32 -25.21
N ARG A 490 4.51 -2.07 -24.12
CA ARG A 490 5.18 -1.82 -22.84
C ARG A 490 6.71 -1.79 -22.95
N GLN A 491 7.30 -2.46 -23.96
CA GLN A 491 8.74 -2.43 -24.21
C GLN A 491 9.12 -1.06 -24.79
N VAL A 492 8.39 -0.63 -25.83
CA VAL A 492 8.59 0.66 -26.52
C VAL A 492 8.35 1.83 -25.56
N GLU A 493 7.28 1.78 -24.76
CA GLU A 493 6.97 2.81 -23.76
C GLU A 493 8.02 2.91 -22.65
N ALA A 494 8.51 1.79 -22.12
CA ALA A 494 9.56 1.79 -21.10
C ALA A 494 10.90 2.33 -21.63
N MET A 495 11.23 2.06 -22.90
CA MET A 495 12.44 2.60 -23.53
C MET A 495 12.28 4.08 -23.92
N LEU A 496 11.07 4.53 -24.26
CA LEU A 496 10.74 5.93 -24.46
C LEU A 496 10.94 6.75 -23.18
N ASP A 497 10.37 6.29 -22.06
CA ASP A 497 10.56 6.91 -20.74
C ASP A 497 12.06 7.01 -20.38
N LYS A 498 12.82 5.93 -20.57
CA LYS A 498 14.28 5.94 -20.40
C LYS A 498 14.98 6.96 -21.28
N THR A 499 14.60 7.04 -22.55
CA THR A 499 15.20 7.98 -23.51
C THR A 499 14.97 9.42 -23.07
N ILE A 500 13.76 9.77 -22.61
CA ILE A 500 13.44 11.10 -22.08
C ILE A 500 14.27 11.39 -20.81
N CYS A 501 14.38 10.43 -19.88
CA CYS A 501 15.20 10.59 -18.67
C CYS A 501 16.72 10.64 -18.94
N ALA A 502 17.20 9.95 -19.96
CA ALA A 502 18.59 10.00 -20.39
C ALA A 502 18.93 11.32 -21.11
N MET A 503 17.94 12.03 -21.66
CA MET A 503 18.11 13.32 -22.34
C MET A 503 17.96 14.56 -21.46
N SER A 504 17.53 14.44 -20.19
CA SER A 504 17.36 15.58 -19.28
C SER A 504 18.68 16.25 -18.88
N ASP A 505 18.63 17.49 -18.42
CA ASP A 505 19.82 18.18 -17.91
C ASP A 505 20.19 17.73 -16.49
N VAL A 506 19.20 17.30 -15.70
CA VAL A 506 19.38 16.70 -14.37
C VAL A 506 18.47 15.47 -14.22
N PHE A 507 18.95 14.42 -13.56
CA PHE A 507 18.17 13.21 -13.27
C PHE A 507 18.12 12.88 -11.77
N ILE A 508 16.91 12.67 -11.24
CA ILE A 508 16.65 12.27 -9.85
C ILE A 508 16.11 10.83 -9.86
N GLY A 509 16.85 9.92 -9.22
CA GLY A 509 16.61 8.48 -9.33
C GLY A 509 16.18 7.80 -8.03
N SER A 510 15.20 6.90 -8.07
CA SER A 510 14.87 6.05 -6.91
C SER A 510 15.97 5.02 -6.64
N MET A 511 16.60 5.08 -5.45
CA MET A 511 17.79 4.29 -5.08
C MET A 511 17.55 2.77 -5.12
N GLY A 512 18.40 2.05 -5.87
CA GLY A 512 18.34 0.59 -5.97
C GLY A 512 17.20 0.06 -6.84
N SER A 513 16.67 0.87 -7.75
CA SER A 513 15.88 0.40 -8.89
C SER A 513 16.77 0.25 -10.12
N THR A 514 16.73 -0.90 -10.80
CA THR A 514 17.57 -1.17 -11.99
C THR A 514 17.28 -0.21 -13.16
N PHE A 515 16.09 0.41 -13.20
CA PHE A 515 15.75 1.49 -14.13
C PHE A 515 16.51 2.79 -13.82
N THR A 516 16.73 3.11 -12.54
CA THR A 516 17.58 4.24 -12.12
C THR A 516 19.05 4.00 -12.49
N GLU A 517 19.60 2.84 -12.13
CA GLU A 517 21.01 2.51 -12.40
C GLU A 517 21.34 2.57 -13.90
N ASP A 518 20.44 2.04 -14.74
CA ASP A 518 20.61 2.01 -16.19
C ASP A 518 20.51 3.41 -16.83
N ILE A 519 19.63 4.29 -16.34
CA ILE A 519 19.62 5.69 -16.78
C ILE A 519 20.90 6.43 -16.33
N LEU A 520 21.36 6.23 -15.09
CA LEU A 520 22.62 6.82 -14.60
C LEU A 520 23.87 6.32 -15.36
N ARG A 521 23.78 5.15 -16.00
CA ARG A 521 24.79 4.65 -16.95
C ARG A 521 24.61 5.30 -18.32
N LEU A 522 23.43 5.20 -18.93
CA LEU A 522 23.12 5.80 -20.25
C LEU A 522 23.46 7.29 -20.30
N ARG A 523 23.23 8.06 -19.23
CA ARG A 523 23.58 9.48 -19.15
C ARG A 523 25.09 9.74 -19.25
N LYS A 524 25.93 8.82 -18.77
CA LYS A 524 27.40 8.88 -18.92
C LYS A 524 27.80 8.52 -20.35
N ASP A 525 27.20 7.46 -20.88
CA ASP A 525 27.45 6.96 -22.24
C ASP A 525 26.99 7.97 -23.32
N TRP A 526 25.95 8.76 -23.03
CA TRP A 526 25.39 9.79 -23.92
C TRP A 526 25.96 11.19 -23.65
N GLY A 527 26.83 11.37 -22.64
CA GLY A 527 27.39 12.67 -22.27
C GLY A 527 26.33 13.70 -21.84
N SER A 528 25.24 13.26 -21.25
CA SER A 528 24.17 14.11 -20.69
C SER A 528 24.19 14.19 -19.15
N ALA A 529 25.01 13.37 -18.50
CA ALA A 529 25.17 13.34 -17.05
C ALA A 529 25.55 14.71 -16.47
N SER A 530 25.04 15.01 -15.26
CA SER A 530 25.28 16.26 -14.54
C SER A 530 25.80 16.04 -13.12
N HIS A 531 26.55 17.01 -12.60
CA HIS A 531 26.93 17.08 -11.18
C HIS A 531 25.73 17.17 -10.21
N CYS A 532 24.52 17.41 -10.72
CA CYS A 532 23.28 17.35 -9.94
C CYS A 532 22.48 16.05 -10.14
N ASP A 533 22.98 15.08 -10.91
CA ASP A 533 22.34 13.77 -11.01
C ASP A 533 22.49 13.03 -9.67
N GLU A 534 21.37 12.67 -9.05
CA GLU A 534 21.36 12.17 -7.68
C GLU A 534 20.28 11.11 -7.44
N TYR A 535 20.46 10.33 -6.37
CA TYR A 535 19.36 9.54 -5.84
C TYR A 535 18.39 10.46 -5.10
N LEU A 536 17.09 10.17 -5.21
CA LEU A 536 16.04 10.88 -4.48
C LEU A 536 16.37 10.92 -2.99
N CYS A 537 16.50 12.12 -2.43
CA CYS A 537 16.88 12.38 -1.03
C CYS A 537 18.31 11.96 -0.63
N GLN A 538 19.17 11.56 -1.58
CA GLN A 538 20.57 11.16 -1.34
C GLN A 538 20.68 10.14 -0.19
N ASP A 539 21.65 10.29 0.71
CA ASP A 539 21.87 9.39 1.86
C ASP A 539 20.97 9.70 3.08
N SER A 540 20.09 10.70 3.00
CA SER A 540 19.13 10.95 4.09
C SER A 540 18.14 9.80 4.20
N ARG A 541 17.85 9.35 5.43
CA ARG A 541 16.96 8.21 5.67
C ARG A 541 15.48 8.64 5.51
N PRO A 542 14.57 7.75 5.07
CA PRO A 542 13.14 8.01 5.16
C PRO A 542 12.73 8.35 6.60
N ASN A 543 12.03 9.47 6.78
CA ASN A 543 11.53 9.92 8.08
C ASN A 543 10.44 9.02 8.66
N PHE A 544 9.86 8.15 7.83
CA PHE A 544 9.03 7.03 8.24
C PHE A 544 9.44 5.78 7.45
N SER A 545 9.66 4.66 8.15
CA SER A 545 9.86 3.35 7.54
C SER A 545 9.30 2.24 8.44
N LEU A 546 8.77 1.18 7.83
CA LEU A 546 8.28 0.01 8.56
C LEU A 546 9.44 -0.97 8.76
N GLY A 547 9.73 -1.30 10.02
CA GLY A 547 10.80 -2.23 10.38
C GLY A 547 10.60 -3.62 9.76
N LEU A 548 11.70 -4.22 9.28
CA LEU A 548 11.72 -5.44 8.47
C LEU A 548 11.07 -6.66 9.15
N SER A 549 10.99 -6.66 10.49
CA SER A 549 10.38 -7.73 11.30
C SER A 549 8.88 -7.97 11.06
N GLN A 550 8.22 -7.24 10.14
CA GLN A 550 6.77 -7.26 9.93
C GLN A 550 6.28 -7.73 8.54
N LEU A 551 7.13 -7.84 7.50
CA LEU A 551 6.63 -7.83 6.10
C LEU A 551 6.91 -9.04 5.21
N ASP A 552 7.80 -9.98 5.58
CA ASP A 552 8.15 -11.13 4.71
C ASP A 552 7.62 -12.49 5.17
N SER A 553 6.30 -12.68 5.06
CA SER A 553 5.66 -14.02 5.06
C SER A 553 4.31 -14.10 4.31
N GLN A 554 4.11 -13.30 3.25
CA GLN A 554 3.03 -13.51 2.26
C GLN A 554 3.30 -12.75 0.93
N LYS A 555 2.77 -13.29 -0.19
CA LYS A 555 2.88 -12.77 -1.57
C LYS A 555 1.81 -13.41 -2.48
N GLN A 556 1.42 -12.74 -3.58
CA GLN A 556 0.26 -13.04 -4.46
C GLN A 556 -1.11 -12.82 -3.74
N GLY A 557 -2.19 -12.22 -4.28
CA GLY A 557 -2.53 -11.54 -5.56
C GLY A 557 -3.95 -10.91 -5.44
N ILE A 558 -4.65 -10.37 -6.45
CA ILE A 558 -4.33 -10.17 -7.89
C ILE A 558 -4.55 -8.68 -8.34
N PRO A 559 -5.70 -8.14 -8.89
CA PRO A 559 -5.65 -6.86 -9.63
C PRO A 559 -6.49 -5.68 -9.10
N VAL A 560 -6.25 -4.48 -9.65
CA VAL A 560 -7.00 -3.23 -9.42
C VAL A 560 -7.76 -2.83 -10.70
N GLY A 561 -9.01 -2.37 -10.55
CA GLY A 561 -9.75 -1.62 -11.55
C GLY A 561 -10.05 -0.20 -11.05
N PHE A 562 -10.15 0.78 -11.96
CA PHE A 562 -10.30 2.22 -11.67
C PHE A 562 -11.43 2.83 -12.53
N VAL A 563 -11.55 4.18 -12.53
CA VAL A 563 -12.31 5.03 -13.50
C VAL A 563 -13.81 5.20 -13.16
N PRO A 564 -14.41 6.43 -13.20
CA PRO A 564 -13.87 7.76 -12.82
C PRO A 564 -14.92 8.72 -12.16
N GLY A 565 -14.48 9.94 -11.77
CA GLY A 565 -15.32 11.15 -11.75
C GLY A 565 -16.40 11.28 -10.65
N THR A 566 -17.00 12.44 -10.41
CA THR A 566 -16.63 13.85 -10.73
C THR A 566 -17.16 14.75 -9.59
N PHE A 567 -16.59 15.94 -9.43
CA PHE A 567 -17.20 16.98 -8.57
C PHE A 567 -18.45 17.57 -9.25
N ASP A 568 -19.45 17.95 -8.45
CA ASP A 568 -19.99 19.32 -8.41
C ASP A 568 -21.14 19.44 -7.39
N CYS A 569 -21.24 20.62 -6.76
CA CYS A 569 -22.47 21.31 -6.32
C CYS A 569 -22.14 22.48 -5.39
N GLU A 570 -22.81 23.62 -5.58
CA GLU A 570 -22.71 24.82 -4.73
C GLU A 570 -23.59 24.70 -3.47
N GLU A 571 -23.22 25.36 -2.36
CA GLU A 571 -24.12 25.51 -1.20
C GLU A 571 -24.91 26.83 -1.26
N PRO A 572 -26.26 26.79 -1.38
CA PRO A 572 -27.08 27.99 -1.26
C PRO A 572 -27.19 28.46 0.21
N ASN A 573 -27.56 29.74 0.38
CA ASN A 573 -27.84 30.46 1.66
C ASN A 573 -26.69 31.21 2.35
N PHE A 574 -25.50 31.36 1.75
CA PHE A 574 -24.45 32.25 2.30
C PHE A 574 -24.87 33.73 2.45
N ALA A 575 -25.94 34.16 1.75
CA ALA A 575 -26.40 35.54 1.73
C ALA A 575 -27.06 36.04 3.05
N LYS A 576 -27.75 35.17 3.82
CA LYS A 576 -28.78 35.65 4.77
C LYS A 576 -28.27 36.09 6.15
N ASN A 577 -27.05 35.73 6.54
CA ASN A 577 -26.42 36.18 7.79
C ASN A 577 -25.45 37.38 7.64
N ARG A 578 -25.12 37.80 6.41
CA ARG A 578 -24.14 38.86 6.14
C ARG A 578 -24.68 40.29 6.38
N SER A 579 -25.98 40.42 6.64
CA SER A 579 -26.69 41.70 6.76
C SER A 579 -26.82 42.25 8.19
N LYS A 580 -26.64 41.45 9.25
CA LYS A 580 -26.88 41.89 10.64
C LYS A 580 -25.66 42.34 11.44
N HIS A 581 -24.43 41.99 11.02
CA HIS A 581 -23.19 42.34 11.75
C HIS A 581 -22.09 42.83 10.79
N ARG A 582 -22.42 43.80 9.92
CA ARG A 582 -21.49 44.28 8.87
C ARG A 582 -20.38 45.21 9.39
N ASN A 583 -20.53 45.79 10.59
CA ASN A 583 -19.76 46.94 11.06
C ASN A 583 -18.85 46.68 12.29
N GLU A 584 -18.68 45.44 12.74
CA GLU A 584 -17.67 45.09 13.77
C GLU A 584 -16.59 44.14 13.20
N PRO A 585 -15.31 44.53 13.19
CA PRO A 585 -14.22 43.63 12.76
C PRO A 585 -13.97 42.47 13.74
N THR A 586 -14.06 42.76 15.04
CA THR A 586 -13.58 41.87 16.12
C THR A 586 -14.47 40.66 16.37
N THR A 587 -15.80 40.81 16.28
CA THR A 587 -16.75 39.70 16.37
C THR A 587 -16.69 38.80 15.14
N MET A 588 -16.49 39.35 13.94
CA MET A 588 -16.27 38.58 12.71
C MET A 588 -14.99 37.73 12.74
N GLN A 589 -13.89 38.25 13.34
CA GLN A 589 -12.66 37.48 13.52
C GLN A 589 -12.86 36.34 14.55
N LYS A 590 -13.44 36.64 15.72
CA LYS A 590 -13.74 35.64 16.75
C LYS A 590 -14.67 34.53 16.24
N LEU A 591 -15.64 34.84 15.37
CA LEU A 591 -16.49 33.83 14.72
C LEU A 591 -15.72 32.90 13.76
N LYS A 592 -14.76 33.44 12.98
CA LYS A 592 -13.86 32.61 12.15
C LYS A 592 -12.97 31.70 13.00
N GLU A 593 -12.40 32.23 14.08
CA GLU A 593 -11.52 31.47 14.98
C GLU A 593 -12.30 30.39 15.76
N ALA A 594 -13.53 30.67 16.19
CA ALA A 594 -14.42 29.70 16.82
C ALA A 594 -14.85 28.57 15.86
N ALA A 595 -15.02 28.84 14.57
CA ALA A 595 -15.28 27.81 13.56
C ALA A 595 -14.03 26.96 13.28
N SER A 596 -12.87 27.60 13.07
CA SER A 596 -11.60 26.94 12.75
C SER A 596 -11.08 26.04 13.89
N SER A 597 -11.21 26.50 15.14
CA SER A 597 -10.80 25.73 16.33
C SER A 597 -11.66 24.50 16.60
N ARG A 598 -12.98 24.53 16.29
CA ARG A 598 -13.86 23.36 16.40
C ARG A 598 -13.56 22.29 15.35
N LEU A 599 -13.16 22.68 14.14
CA LEU A 599 -12.74 21.75 13.08
C LEU A 599 -11.40 21.04 13.38
N LYS A 600 -10.49 21.66 14.14
CA LYS A 600 -9.17 21.11 14.44
C LYS A 600 -9.08 20.18 15.68
N LYS A 601 -10.19 19.88 16.37
CA LYS A 601 -10.15 19.14 17.65
C LYS A 601 -11.04 17.88 17.74
N SER A 602 -11.45 17.30 16.61
CA SER A 602 -12.16 16.00 16.61
C SER A 602 -11.81 15.12 15.39
N GLY A 603 -10.87 14.18 15.59
CA GLY A 603 -10.66 13.05 14.69
C GLY A 603 -11.72 11.96 14.87
N SER A 604 -13.00 12.31 14.69
CA SER A 604 -14.11 11.39 14.94
C SER A 604 -14.20 10.28 13.89
N LYS A 605 -13.80 9.05 14.25
CA LYS A 605 -14.18 7.84 13.49
C LYS A 605 -15.71 7.75 13.47
N ALA A 606 -16.31 7.87 12.29
CA ALA A 606 -17.75 8.02 12.10
C ALA A 606 -18.31 6.94 11.16
N ALA A 607 -19.22 6.08 11.65
CA ALA A 607 -19.83 5.04 10.82
C ALA A 607 -20.97 5.58 9.96
N ARG A 608 -21.05 5.13 8.70
CA ARG A 608 -22.15 5.44 7.77
C ARG A 608 -23.09 4.24 7.67
N LEU A 609 -24.34 4.41 8.06
CA LEU A 609 -25.38 3.37 8.02
C LEU A 609 -26.46 3.74 7.00
N VAL A 610 -26.98 2.75 6.27
CA VAL A 610 -28.09 2.90 5.33
C VAL A 610 -29.25 2.01 5.80
N VAL A 611 -30.44 2.60 5.96
CA VAL A 611 -31.60 1.94 6.56
C VAL A 611 -32.86 2.21 5.74
N PHE A 612 -33.49 1.16 5.21
CA PHE A 612 -34.66 1.23 4.34
C PHE A 612 -35.55 -0.03 4.44
N PRO A 613 -36.87 0.07 4.18
CA PRO A 613 -37.75 -1.10 4.09
C PRO A 613 -37.47 -1.89 2.80
N ILE A 614 -37.55 -3.23 2.87
CA ILE A 614 -37.48 -4.12 1.69
C ILE A 614 -38.86 -4.71 1.37
N ARG A 615 -39.60 -5.16 2.39
CA ARG A 615 -40.90 -5.81 2.24
C ARG A 615 -41.72 -5.68 3.53
N GLY A 616 -42.74 -4.83 3.52
CA GLY A 616 -43.67 -4.65 4.65
C GLY A 616 -42.98 -4.33 5.98
N ARG A 617 -42.93 -5.31 6.89
CA ARG A 617 -42.29 -5.17 8.22
C ARG A 617 -40.78 -5.46 8.22
N ASN A 618 -40.21 -5.96 7.13
CA ASN A 618 -38.79 -6.28 7.01
C ASN A 618 -37.98 -5.08 6.49
N TRP A 619 -36.95 -4.72 7.26
CA TRP A 619 -36.10 -3.54 7.07
C TRP A 619 -34.64 -3.97 6.89
N CYS A 620 -33.99 -3.42 5.88
CA CYS A 620 -32.54 -3.51 5.72
C CYS A 620 -31.85 -2.62 6.76
N PHE A 621 -30.79 -3.16 7.36
CA PHE A 621 -29.80 -2.41 8.12
C PHE A 621 -28.43 -2.80 7.58
N SER A 622 -27.73 -1.86 6.96
CA SER A 622 -26.41 -2.12 6.40
C SER A 622 -25.47 -0.96 6.70
N GLN A 623 -24.20 -1.27 6.93
CA GLN A 623 -23.14 -0.26 6.98
C GLN A 623 -22.63 -0.05 5.55
N THR A 624 -22.39 1.20 5.16
CA THR A 624 -21.71 1.50 3.90
C THR A 624 -20.34 0.83 3.90
N ILE A 625 -19.98 0.15 2.81
CA ILE A 625 -18.62 -0.32 2.55
C ILE A 625 -17.77 0.93 2.29
N GLU A 626 -17.23 1.50 3.37
CA GLU A 626 -16.12 2.44 3.28
C GLU A 626 -14.90 1.65 2.79
N SER A 627 -14.10 2.23 1.88
CA SER A 627 -12.88 1.60 1.35
C SER A 627 -11.72 1.60 2.37
N LEU A 628 -12.05 1.52 3.66
CA LEU A 628 -11.20 0.84 4.61
C LEU A 628 -11.06 -0.59 4.11
N GLN A 629 -9.85 -0.92 3.64
CA GLN A 629 -9.43 -2.31 3.52
C GLN A 629 -9.81 -3.02 4.82
N SER A 630 -10.34 -4.24 4.74
CA SER A 630 -10.40 -5.07 5.94
C SER A 630 -8.96 -5.26 6.41
N GLU A 631 -8.60 -4.57 7.49
CA GLU A 631 -7.28 -4.70 8.10
C GLU A 631 -7.11 -6.18 8.45
N ALA A 632 -6.27 -6.86 7.68
CA ALA A 632 -5.87 -8.21 8.02
C ALA A 632 -4.97 -8.10 9.25
N HIS A 633 -5.57 -8.20 10.45
CA HIS A 633 -4.86 -8.33 11.72
C HIS A 633 -4.00 -9.60 11.66
N SER A 634 -2.79 -9.43 11.13
CA SER A 634 -1.93 -10.50 10.63
C SER A 634 -0.45 -10.13 10.74
N SER A 635 -0.09 -9.38 11.78
CA SER A 635 1.30 -9.12 12.17
C SER A 635 1.64 -9.62 13.57
N ASN A 636 0.86 -10.57 14.13
CA ASN A 636 1.25 -11.25 15.37
C ASN A 636 0.62 -12.65 15.66
N THR A 637 -0.08 -13.30 14.72
CA THR A 637 -0.68 -14.63 15.01
C THR A 637 0.36 -15.71 15.28
N PRO A 638 0.29 -16.44 16.40
CA PRO A 638 1.09 -17.65 16.60
C PRO A 638 0.67 -18.76 15.63
N SER A 639 1.57 -19.72 15.38
CA SER A 639 1.30 -20.92 14.55
C SER A 639 0.98 -22.15 15.40
N THR A 640 1.57 -22.25 16.60
CA THR A 640 1.43 -23.38 17.52
C THR A 640 0.72 -22.96 18.82
N PHE A 641 0.01 -23.89 19.47
CA PHE A 641 -0.57 -23.65 20.81
C PHE A 641 0.48 -23.23 21.85
N LYS A 642 1.72 -23.75 21.72
CA LYS A 642 2.87 -23.37 22.57
C LYS A 642 3.23 -21.89 22.43
N ASP A 643 3.15 -21.35 21.21
CA ASP A 643 3.46 -19.95 20.93
C ASP A 643 2.32 -19.03 21.35
N LEU A 644 1.06 -19.49 21.18
CA LEU A 644 -0.13 -18.81 21.70
C LEU A 644 -0.05 -18.66 23.22
N TRP A 645 0.22 -19.76 23.94
CA TRP A 645 0.36 -19.76 25.39
C TRP A 645 1.51 -18.86 25.86
N LYS A 646 2.68 -18.96 25.22
CA LYS A 646 3.84 -18.11 25.53
C LYS A 646 3.53 -16.61 25.35
N LYS A 647 2.75 -16.25 24.33
CA LYS A 647 2.40 -14.86 24.01
C LYS A 647 1.34 -14.26 24.95
N ILE A 648 0.34 -15.06 25.33
CA ILE A 648 -0.64 -14.69 26.36
C ILE A 648 0.06 -14.52 27.72
N SER A 649 0.94 -15.46 28.07
CA SER A 649 1.77 -15.41 29.29
C SER A 649 2.63 -14.14 29.36
N SER A 650 3.32 -13.76 28.27
CA SER A 650 4.16 -12.56 28.24
C SER A 650 3.40 -11.23 28.28
N ASN A 651 2.13 -11.18 27.87
CA ASN A 651 1.31 -9.95 27.87
C ASN A 651 0.71 -9.60 29.25
N SER A 652 0.92 -10.43 30.27
CA SER A 652 0.18 -10.43 31.55
C SER A 652 0.35 -9.17 32.42
N LYS A 653 1.31 -8.27 32.14
CA LYS A 653 1.68 -7.20 33.10
C LYS A 653 1.05 -5.80 32.92
N HIS A 654 0.44 -5.44 31.79
CA HIS A 654 -0.28 -4.14 31.72
C HIS A 654 -1.30 -3.88 30.59
N ASN A 655 -1.72 -4.87 29.79
CA ASN A 655 -2.62 -4.66 28.65
C ASN A 655 -3.99 -5.35 28.77
N SER A 656 -5.01 -4.71 28.17
CA SER A 656 -6.42 -5.08 28.31
C SER A 656 -6.74 -6.50 27.82
N PHE A 657 -7.64 -7.18 28.52
CA PHE A 657 -8.18 -8.50 28.18
C PHE A 657 -8.60 -8.64 26.70
N ASN A 658 -9.08 -7.54 26.09
CA ASN A 658 -9.48 -7.48 24.69
C ASN A 658 -8.35 -7.82 23.70
N SER A 659 -7.11 -7.35 23.91
CA SER A 659 -6.01 -7.61 22.95
C SER A 659 -5.50 -9.05 23.02
N ASN A 660 -5.53 -9.66 24.20
CA ASN A 660 -5.23 -11.08 24.36
C ASN A 660 -6.32 -11.96 23.72
N LEU A 661 -7.59 -11.54 23.80
CA LEU A 661 -8.69 -12.20 23.09
C LEU A 661 -8.56 -12.07 21.57
N GLU A 662 -8.15 -10.91 21.06
CA GLU A 662 -7.94 -10.65 19.64
C GLU A 662 -6.82 -11.54 19.07
N VAL A 663 -5.70 -11.71 19.78
CA VAL A 663 -4.62 -12.65 19.41
C VAL A 663 -5.10 -14.13 19.38
N VAL A 664 -6.03 -14.52 20.26
CA VAL A 664 -6.65 -15.86 20.24
C VAL A 664 -7.62 -16.01 19.05
N VAL A 665 -8.36 -14.95 18.73
CA VAL A 665 -9.28 -14.90 17.57
C VAL A 665 -8.52 -14.99 16.25
N ASP A 666 -7.44 -14.25 16.07
CA ASP A 666 -6.67 -14.26 14.83
C ASP A 666 -5.94 -15.60 14.64
N PHE A 667 -5.45 -16.21 15.73
CA PHE A 667 -4.95 -17.59 15.74
C PHE A 667 -6.01 -18.59 15.24
N ALA A 668 -7.23 -18.50 15.79
CA ALA A 668 -8.34 -19.36 15.42
C ALA A 668 -8.73 -19.16 13.94
N SER A 669 -8.86 -17.90 13.51
CA SER A 669 -9.20 -17.51 12.14
C SER A 669 -8.17 -18.02 11.13
N ASN A 670 -6.87 -17.81 11.36
CA ASN A 670 -5.83 -18.28 10.45
C ASN A 670 -5.75 -19.82 10.38
N LYS A 671 -5.95 -20.51 11.51
CA LYS A 671 -6.00 -21.99 11.53
C LYS A 671 -7.26 -22.53 10.84
N MET A 672 -8.40 -21.86 11.01
CA MET A 672 -9.66 -22.22 10.35
C MET A 672 -9.62 -21.94 8.83
N ASN A 673 -9.07 -20.80 8.39
CA ASN A 673 -8.89 -20.46 6.97
C ASN A 673 -7.98 -21.48 6.24
N LYS A 674 -6.91 -21.92 6.91
CA LYS A 674 -6.03 -22.99 6.38
C LYS A 674 -6.73 -24.35 6.33
N ALA A 675 -7.59 -24.67 7.29
CA ALA A 675 -8.42 -25.88 7.24
C ALA A 675 -9.49 -25.80 6.14
N TRP A 676 -10.12 -24.63 5.96
CA TRP A 676 -11.18 -24.39 4.98
C TRP A 676 -10.68 -24.50 3.54
N SER A 677 -9.58 -23.82 3.20
CA SER A 677 -8.95 -23.91 1.88
C SER A 677 -8.44 -25.31 1.53
N ASN A 678 -8.19 -26.17 2.52
CA ASN A 678 -7.88 -27.60 2.32
C ASN A 678 -9.13 -28.48 2.12
N LEU A 679 -10.33 -28.01 2.49
CA LEU A 679 -11.61 -28.66 2.18
C LEU A 679 -12.16 -28.21 0.82
N GLU A 680 -11.96 -26.94 0.49
CA GLU A 680 -12.28 -26.33 -0.80
C GLU A 680 -11.51 -26.98 -1.96
N LYS A 681 -10.22 -27.25 -1.78
CA LYS A 681 -9.34 -27.92 -2.77
C LYS A 681 -9.55 -29.44 -2.88
N ALA A 682 -10.56 -30.02 -2.21
CA ALA A 682 -10.81 -31.46 -2.26
C ALA A 682 -11.58 -31.84 -3.54
N PRO A 683 -11.22 -32.97 -4.20
CA PRO A 683 -11.86 -33.38 -5.46
C PRO A 683 -13.37 -33.60 -5.30
N ALA A 684 -14.10 -33.40 -6.40
CA ALA A 684 -15.55 -33.55 -6.46
C ALA A 684 -15.99 -34.94 -5.98
N GLY A 685 -17.15 -35.00 -5.31
CA GLY A 685 -17.68 -36.23 -4.70
C GLY A 685 -17.05 -36.63 -3.36
N SER A 686 -15.82 -36.19 -3.06
CA SER A 686 -15.12 -36.51 -1.80
C SER A 686 -15.90 -36.06 -0.56
N LEU A 687 -15.83 -36.85 0.52
CA LEU A 687 -16.43 -36.53 1.82
C LEU A 687 -15.95 -35.15 2.36
N LYS A 688 -14.71 -34.75 2.05
CA LYS A 688 -14.18 -33.41 2.37
C LYS A 688 -14.89 -32.28 1.62
N ASN A 689 -15.26 -32.51 0.35
CA ASN A 689 -16.01 -31.54 -0.45
C ASN A 689 -17.49 -31.49 -0.02
N LYS A 690 -18.11 -32.65 0.31
CA LYS A 690 -19.43 -32.70 0.96
C LYS A 690 -19.46 -31.91 2.28
N ILE A 691 -18.40 -31.99 3.09
CA ILE A 691 -18.21 -31.16 4.29
C ILE A 691 -18.10 -29.66 3.95
N HIS A 692 -17.34 -29.28 2.91
CA HIS A 692 -17.25 -27.88 2.47
C HIS A 692 -18.62 -27.31 2.06
N GLY A 693 -19.39 -28.05 1.26
CA GLY A 693 -20.76 -27.68 0.89
C GLY A 693 -21.72 -27.57 2.07
N LEU A 694 -21.62 -28.48 3.06
CA LEU A 694 -22.38 -28.38 4.31
C LEU A 694 -21.98 -27.14 5.12
N GLY A 695 -20.69 -26.81 5.18
CA GLY A 695 -20.17 -25.61 5.82
C GLY A 695 -20.70 -24.32 5.18
N LEU A 696 -20.70 -24.23 3.85
CA LEU A 696 -21.31 -23.10 3.12
C LEU A 696 -22.82 -22.99 3.41
N ARG A 697 -23.53 -24.12 3.50
CA ARG A 697 -24.96 -24.18 3.88
C ARG A 697 -25.23 -23.80 5.34
N LEU A 698 -24.24 -23.90 6.23
CA LEU A 698 -24.31 -23.40 7.61
C LEU A 698 -23.99 -21.91 7.70
N LEU A 699 -23.01 -21.41 6.94
CA LEU A 699 -22.67 -19.99 6.86
C LEU A 699 -23.79 -19.15 6.23
N SER A 700 -24.52 -19.69 5.24
CA SER A 700 -25.66 -18.99 4.63
C SER A 700 -26.86 -18.82 5.59
N ARG A 701 -26.94 -19.63 6.66
CA ARG A 701 -27.98 -19.55 7.71
C ARG A 701 -27.70 -18.49 8.79
N VAL A 702 -26.58 -17.78 8.74
CA VAL A 702 -26.29 -16.69 9.70
C VAL A 702 -27.23 -15.50 9.43
N LYS A 703 -27.98 -15.09 10.47
CA LYS A 703 -28.98 -14.02 10.38
C LYS A 703 -28.33 -12.69 9.96
N PRO A 704 -28.90 -11.94 9.00
CA PRO A 704 -28.24 -10.73 8.48
C PRO A 704 -28.10 -9.63 9.54
N SER A 705 -28.96 -9.61 10.57
CA SER A 705 -28.79 -8.73 11.74
C SER A 705 -27.51 -9.00 12.54
N GLU A 706 -27.01 -10.24 12.59
CA GLU A 706 -25.73 -10.57 13.23
C GLU A 706 -24.56 -10.03 12.40
N ILE A 707 -24.66 -10.10 11.07
CA ILE A 707 -23.66 -9.57 10.13
C ILE A 707 -23.59 -8.04 10.25
N PHE A 708 -24.74 -7.37 10.27
CA PHE A 708 -24.86 -5.93 10.51
C PHE A 708 -24.22 -5.51 11.84
N LEU A 709 -24.62 -6.14 12.95
CA LEU A 709 -24.09 -5.79 14.28
C LEU A 709 -22.58 -6.09 14.42
N LYS A 710 -22.06 -7.10 13.72
CA LYS A 710 -20.62 -7.42 13.67
C LYS A 710 -19.79 -6.36 12.91
N SER A 711 -20.39 -5.67 11.92
CA SER A 711 -19.68 -4.66 11.11
C SER A 711 -19.32 -3.39 11.88
N ILE A 712 -20.11 -3.05 12.91
CA ILE A 712 -19.99 -1.80 13.69
C ILE A 712 -18.77 -1.87 14.63
N PRO A 713 -17.74 -1.01 14.44
CA PRO A 713 -16.58 -0.97 15.33
C PRO A 713 -16.90 -0.37 16.71
N LYS A 714 -16.13 -0.78 17.72
CA LYS A 714 -16.22 -0.25 19.09
C LYS A 714 -15.71 1.19 19.25
N GLU A 715 -14.84 1.64 18.34
CA GLU A 715 -14.18 2.95 18.40
C GLU A 715 -14.95 4.08 17.69
N VAL A 716 -16.15 3.79 17.18
CA VAL A 716 -16.97 4.80 16.49
C VAL A 716 -17.53 5.78 17.50
N THR A 717 -17.30 7.08 17.25
CA THR A 717 -17.76 8.18 18.12
C THR A 717 -18.96 8.93 17.55
N ARG A 718 -19.33 8.68 16.28
CA ARG A 718 -20.42 9.37 15.58
C ARG A 718 -21.08 8.46 14.53
N VAL A 719 -22.39 8.55 14.34
CA VAL A 719 -23.13 7.72 13.37
C VAL A 719 -23.92 8.57 12.37
N ASP A 720 -23.54 8.51 11.10
CA ASP A 720 -24.32 9.11 10.00
C ASP A 720 -25.30 8.07 9.46
N ILE A 721 -26.60 8.35 9.55
CA ILE A 721 -27.67 7.42 9.17
C ILE A 721 -28.42 7.98 7.96
N THR A 722 -28.28 7.32 6.81
CA THR A 722 -29.00 7.61 5.56
C THR A 722 -30.28 6.79 5.49
N TYR A 723 -31.41 7.45 5.19
CA TYR A 723 -32.73 6.80 5.09
C TYR A 723 -33.62 7.50 4.04
N PRO A 724 -34.65 6.82 3.48
CA PRO A 724 -35.58 7.43 2.51
C PRO A 724 -36.30 8.65 3.09
N SER A 725 -36.36 9.74 2.32
CA SER A 725 -37.02 11.01 2.71
C SER A 725 -38.52 10.89 3.04
N SER A 726 -39.20 9.82 2.61
CA SER A 726 -40.58 9.50 2.98
C SER A 726 -40.75 9.01 4.43
N LEU A 727 -39.68 8.63 5.12
CA LEU A 727 -39.74 8.02 6.46
C LEU A 727 -39.38 9.02 7.56
N ASN A 728 -40.12 8.99 8.67
CA ASN A 728 -39.81 9.85 9.80
C ASN A 728 -38.53 9.37 10.52
N GLY A 729 -37.49 10.21 10.58
CA GLY A 729 -36.22 9.88 11.23
C GLY A 729 -36.34 9.44 12.70
N ARG A 730 -37.39 9.87 13.43
CA ARG A 730 -37.70 9.36 14.79
C ARG A 730 -38.07 7.87 14.78
N LEU A 731 -38.77 7.40 13.75
CA LEU A 731 -39.12 5.99 13.58
C LEU A 731 -37.90 5.15 13.21
N VAL A 732 -37.04 5.66 12.32
CA VAL A 732 -35.75 5.02 11.98
C VAL A 732 -34.88 4.87 13.23
N ARG A 733 -34.70 5.93 14.02
CA ARG A 733 -33.97 5.89 15.31
C ARG A 733 -34.57 4.89 16.30
N ARG A 734 -35.91 4.81 16.41
CA ARG A 734 -36.60 3.82 17.27
C ARG A 734 -36.35 2.38 16.81
N ARG A 735 -36.43 2.10 15.51
CA ARG A 735 -36.13 0.76 14.94
C ARG A 735 -34.66 0.37 15.17
N LEU A 736 -33.73 1.31 15.03
CA LEU A 736 -32.31 1.09 15.28
C LEU A 736 -31.99 0.87 16.77
N ARG A 737 -32.59 1.63 17.70
CA ARG A 737 -32.49 1.36 19.17
C ARG A 737 -33.04 -0.03 19.49
N HIS A 738 -34.15 -0.45 18.86
CA HIS A 738 -34.75 -1.76 19.08
C HIS A 738 -33.89 -2.92 18.55
N ILE A 739 -33.26 -2.80 17.37
CA ILE A 739 -32.38 -3.86 16.86
C ILE A 739 -31.08 -3.96 17.68
N ALA A 740 -30.56 -2.85 18.21
CA ALA A 740 -29.44 -2.84 19.14
C ALA A 740 -29.80 -3.51 20.50
N MET A 741 -30.91 -3.11 21.13
CA MET A 741 -31.42 -3.74 22.37
C MET A 741 -31.68 -5.24 22.22
N ARG A 742 -32.31 -5.65 21.11
CA ARG A 742 -32.57 -7.07 20.84
C ARG A 742 -31.28 -7.84 20.54
N GLY A 743 -30.33 -7.19 19.86
CA GLY A 743 -29.00 -7.71 19.56
C GLY A 743 -28.21 -8.02 20.83
N SER A 744 -28.11 -7.07 21.78
CA SER A 744 -27.31 -7.27 22.99
C SER A 744 -27.84 -8.40 23.86
N ILE A 745 -29.15 -8.47 24.10
CA ILE A 745 -29.78 -9.56 24.88
C ILE A 745 -29.56 -10.92 24.21
N ILE A 746 -29.82 -11.03 22.90
CA ILE A 746 -29.72 -12.30 22.16
C ILE A 746 -28.25 -12.76 22.04
N HIS A 747 -27.34 -11.88 21.65
CA HIS A 747 -25.94 -12.23 21.45
C HIS A 747 -25.20 -12.44 22.77
N LYS A 748 -25.59 -11.79 23.87
CA LYS A 748 -25.11 -12.14 25.23
C LYS A 748 -25.49 -13.57 25.60
N LYS A 749 -26.76 -13.98 25.43
CA LYS A 749 -27.21 -15.36 25.74
C LYS A 749 -26.46 -16.40 24.89
N TYR A 750 -26.37 -16.20 23.57
CA TYR A 750 -25.68 -17.15 22.69
C TYR A 750 -24.15 -17.11 22.81
N PHE A 751 -23.54 -16.00 23.24
CA PHE A 751 -22.11 -15.95 23.57
C PHE A 751 -21.79 -16.89 24.72
N TYR A 752 -22.42 -16.72 25.90
CA TYR A 752 -22.17 -17.59 27.05
C TYR A 752 -22.49 -19.07 26.74
N GLY A 753 -23.59 -19.35 26.04
CA GLY A 753 -23.94 -20.71 25.61
C GLY A 753 -22.99 -21.32 24.55
N SER A 754 -22.19 -20.51 23.86
CA SER A 754 -21.12 -21.01 22.97
C SER A 754 -19.80 -21.18 23.74
N VAL A 755 -19.52 -20.31 24.72
CA VAL A 755 -18.34 -20.41 25.61
C VAL A 755 -18.39 -21.71 26.43
N THR A 756 -19.54 -22.07 27.02
CA THR A 756 -19.69 -23.34 27.77
C THR A 756 -19.55 -24.58 26.88
N LEU A 757 -19.78 -24.46 25.57
CA LEU A 757 -19.65 -25.55 24.60
C LEU A 757 -18.21 -25.72 24.07
N LEU A 758 -17.32 -24.75 24.28
CA LEU A 758 -15.90 -24.84 23.89
C LEU A 758 -15.13 -25.98 24.59
N PRO A 759 -15.16 -26.16 25.92
CA PRO A 759 -14.45 -27.28 26.56
C PRO A 759 -14.98 -28.65 26.09
N LEU A 760 -16.30 -28.80 25.93
CA LEU A 760 -16.90 -30.04 25.44
C LEU A 760 -16.47 -30.37 24.00
N THR A 761 -16.45 -29.37 23.10
CA THR A 761 -15.98 -29.58 21.72
C THR A 761 -14.45 -29.68 21.60
N SER A 762 -13.69 -29.14 22.55
CA SER A 762 -12.24 -29.28 22.64
C SER A 762 -11.81 -30.74 22.88
N PHE A 763 -12.60 -31.54 23.62
CA PHE A 763 -12.31 -32.96 23.85
C PHE A 763 -12.18 -33.76 22.53
N PHE A 764 -12.99 -33.41 21.52
CA PHE A 764 -12.92 -34.05 20.20
C PHE A 764 -11.66 -33.67 19.40
N MET A 765 -10.84 -32.69 19.85
CA MET A 765 -9.59 -32.32 19.16
C MET A 765 -8.53 -33.43 19.12
N VAL A 766 -8.67 -34.46 19.96
CA VAL A 766 -7.75 -35.61 20.04
C VAL A 766 -7.91 -36.58 18.85
N LEU A 767 -9.04 -36.52 18.12
CA LEU A 767 -9.30 -37.39 16.97
C LEU A 767 -8.54 -36.90 15.71
N PRO A 768 -8.10 -37.80 14.82
CA PRO A 768 -7.33 -37.46 13.61
C PRO A 768 -8.14 -36.82 12.48
N LEU A 769 -9.39 -36.42 12.74
CA LEU A 769 -10.26 -35.74 11.80
C LEU A 769 -10.02 -34.22 11.84
N PRO A 770 -10.33 -33.47 10.77
CA PRO A 770 -10.33 -32.01 10.84
C PRO A 770 -11.37 -31.55 11.88
N ASN A 771 -10.91 -30.85 12.92
CA ASN A 771 -11.68 -30.50 14.13
C ASN A 771 -12.73 -29.38 13.94
N ILE A 772 -13.54 -29.53 12.89
CA ILE A 772 -14.57 -28.60 12.43
C ILE A 772 -15.61 -28.27 13.51
N PRO A 773 -16.09 -29.20 14.37
CA PRO A 773 -17.03 -28.84 15.43
C PRO A 773 -16.48 -27.80 16.42
N PHE A 774 -15.21 -27.97 16.84
CA PHE A 774 -14.54 -27.03 17.72
C PHE A 774 -14.33 -25.67 17.06
N PHE A 775 -13.80 -25.65 15.82
CA PHE A 775 -13.61 -24.39 15.09
C PHE A 775 -14.95 -23.67 14.78
N TRP A 776 -16.03 -24.42 14.54
CA TRP A 776 -17.37 -23.86 14.38
C TRP A 776 -17.88 -23.20 15.67
N VAL A 777 -17.79 -23.88 16.82
CA VAL A 777 -18.20 -23.29 18.11
C VAL A 777 -17.34 -22.07 18.45
N LEU A 778 -16.04 -22.12 18.19
CA LEU A 778 -15.12 -20.99 18.38
C LEU A 778 -15.48 -19.79 17.48
N PHE A 779 -15.83 -20.04 16.22
CA PHE A 779 -16.36 -19.02 15.31
C PHE A 779 -17.71 -18.45 15.78
N ARG A 780 -18.64 -19.29 16.28
CA ARG A 780 -19.93 -18.82 16.85
C ARG A 780 -19.72 -17.96 18.10
N THR A 781 -18.84 -18.37 19.02
CA THR A 781 -18.42 -17.58 20.18
C THR A 781 -17.91 -16.20 19.75
N TYR A 782 -16.97 -16.14 18.81
CA TYR A 782 -16.44 -14.87 18.32
C TYR A 782 -17.49 -13.99 17.62
N SER A 783 -18.30 -14.57 16.72
CA SER A 783 -19.35 -13.84 15.99
C SER A 783 -20.37 -13.21 16.95
N HIS A 784 -20.78 -13.95 17.99
CA HIS A 784 -21.66 -13.44 19.03
C HIS A 784 -20.98 -12.40 19.93
N TRP A 785 -19.70 -12.55 20.28
CA TRP A 785 -18.96 -11.55 21.03
C TRP A 785 -18.84 -10.21 20.28
N ARG A 786 -18.46 -10.23 18.99
CA ARG A 786 -18.38 -8.99 18.17
C ARG A 786 -19.76 -8.37 17.94
N ALA A 787 -20.78 -9.18 17.65
CA ALA A 787 -22.15 -8.67 17.47
C ALA A 787 -22.72 -8.08 18.78
N LEU A 788 -22.35 -8.62 19.95
CA LEU A 788 -22.64 -8.02 21.24
C LEU A 788 -21.97 -6.64 21.37
N GLN A 789 -20.64 -6.55 21.19
CA GLN A 789 -19.90 -5.28 21.30
C GLN A 789 -20.42 -4.20 20.34
N GLY A 790 -20.70 -4.55 19.08
CA GLY A 790 -21.29 -3.63 18.10
C GLY A 790 -22.72 -3.20 18.48
N SER A 791 -23.53 -4.09 19.06
CA SER A 791 -24.87 -3.77 19.55
C SER A 791 -24.87 -2.87 20.79
N GLU A 792 -23.91 -3.03 21.71
CA GLU A 792 -23.74 -2.19 22.89
C GLU A 792 -23.27 -0.79 22.50
N ASN A 793 -22.29 -0.67 21.59
CA ASN A 793 -21.85 0.63 21.08
C ASN A 793 -22.97 1.35 20.31
N LEU A 794 -23.65 0.64 19.39
CA LEU A 794 -24.80 1.19 18.65
C LEU A 794 -25.92 1.64 19.61
N LEU A 795 -26.19 0.90 20.68
CA LEU A 795 -27.19 1.25 21.68
C LEU A 795 -26.83 2.55 22.43
N GLN A 796 -25.58 2.69 22.89
CA GLN A 796 -25.09 3.90 23.55
C GLN A 796 -25.18 5.10 22.61
N LEU A 797 -24.60 4.97 21.41
CA LEU A 797 -24.60 6.00 20.37
C LEU A 797 -26.02 6.42 19.98
N VAL A 798 -26.98 5.51 19.89
CA VAL A 798 -28.37 5.84 19.49
C VAL A 798 -29.23 6.37 20.65
N THR A 799 -28.81 6.20 21.92
CA THR A 799 -29.63 6.57 23.09
C THR A 799 -29.36 7.98 23.62
N ASN A 800 -28.09 8.40 23.71
CA ASN A 800 -27.67 9.59 24.47
C ASN A 800 -28.09 10.93 23.86
N ASN A 801 -29.33 11.40 24.16
CA ASN A 801 -29.69 12.82 24.33
C ASN A 801 -31.16 13.10 24.77
N SER A 802 -31.96 12.09 25.18
CA SER A 802 -33.35 12.32 25.62
C SER A 802 -33.59 12.12 27.12
N ASP A 803 -32.91 11.16 27.74
CA ASP A 803 -33.39 10.60 29.01
C ASP A 803 -32.81 11.37 30.23
N GLN A 804 -31.70 12.10 30.03
CA GLN A 804 -31.08 12.98 31.04
C GLN A 804 -31.81 14.33 31.24
N GLN A 805 -32.87 14.61 30.47
CA GLN A 805 -33.68 15.85 30.61
C GLN A 805 -34.97 15.64 31.44
N LYS A 806 -35.07 14.53 32.19
CA LYS A 806 -36.24 14.21 33.03
C LYS A 806 -35.94 13.81 34.48
N SER A 807 -34.68 13.70 34.87
CA SER A 807 -34.26 13.33 36.22
C SER A 807 -33.57 14.50 36.94
N ASP A 808 -34.29 15.62 37.07
CA ASP A 808 -33.97 16.72 38.01
C ASP A 808 -35.20 17.64 38.14
N LYS A 809 -36.20 17.21 38.90
CA LYS A 809 -37.31 18.04 39.42
C LYS A 809 -37.85 17.43 40.71
N GLY A 810 -37.80 18.21 41.79
CA GLY A 810 -37.88 17.73 43.17
C GLY A 810 -36.48 17.90 43.81
N THR A 811 -36.26 18.76 44.80
CA THR A 811 -37.22 19.50 45.65
C THR A 811 -36.70 20.92 45.98
N THR A 812 -37.60 21.80 46.43
CA THR A 812 -37.35 23.12 47.04
C THR A 812 -36.29 23.08 48.16
N ASP A 813 -35.54 24.13 48.48
CA ASP A 813 -36.07 25.43 48.97
C ASP A 813 -35.21 26.68 48.64
N LYS A 814 -35.59 27.86 49.19
CA LYS A 814 -35.13 29.20 48.81
C LYS A 814 -33.83 29.65 49.48
N THR A 815 -33.02 30.49 48.82
CA THR A 815 -32.86 31.92 49.20
C THR A 815 -31.93 32.74 48.27
N ASN A 816 -32.44 33.90 47.84
CA ASN A 816 -31.81 35.23 47.73
C ASN A 816 -30.48 35.50 46.95
N ILE A 817 -30.60 36.53 46.09
CA ILE A 817 -29.64 37.63 45.75
C ILE A 817 -28.82 37.58 44.43
N LYS A 818 -29.27 38.48 43.52
CA LYS A 818 -28.58 39.26 42.45
C LYS A 818 -28.08 38.57 41.17
N ASP A 819 -28.02 39.42 40.14
CA ASP A 819 -28.01 39.08 38.71
C ASP A 819 -26.62 39.15 38.07
N ASP A 820 -26.37 38.27 37.09
CA ASP A 820 -25.32 38.41 36.07
C ASP A 820 -25.76 37.71 34.75
N PRO A 821 -25.95 38.42 33.63
CA PRO A 821 -26.69 37.90 32.47
C PRO A 821 -25.83 37.16 31.42
N GLN A 822 -24.97 36.21 31.80
CA GLN A 822 -24.26 35.39 30.79
C GLN A 822 -23.90 33.94 31.18
N ARG A 823 -24.87 33.01 31.09
CA ARG A 823 -24.64 31.55 31.08
C ARG A 823 -25.31 30.84 29.90
N THR A 824 -24.75 30.99 28.70
CA THR A 824 -25.11 30.16 27.53
C THR A 824 -24.68 28.70 27.76
N LYS A 825 -25.63 27.84 28.15
CA LYS A 825 -25.39 26.38 28.24
C LYS A 825 -24.96 25.83 26.87
N GLY A 826 -23.75 25.28 26.79
CA GLY A 826 -23.21 24.71 25.56
C GLY A 826 -24.02 23.49 25.12
N CYS A 827 -24.81 23.63 24.04
CA CYS A 827 -25.59 22.53 23.49
C CYS A 827 -24.65 21.51 22.81
N SER A 828 -24.51 20.33 23.42
CA SER A 828 -23.77 19.23 22.82
C SER A 828 -24.56 18.62 21.67
N SER A 829 -24.01 18.69 20.45
CA SER A 829 -24.60 18.07 19.27
C SER A 829 -24.71 16.55 19.46
N PRO A 830 -25.85 15.91 19.12
CA PRO A 830 -26.02 14.48 19.30
C PRO A 830 -24.96 13.69 18.50
N PRO A 831 -24.46 12.54 19.00
CA PRO A 831 -23.48 11.70 18.32
C PRO A 831 -24.04 10.94 17.09
N TRP A 832 -25.14 11.42 16.51
CA TRP A 832 -25.71 10.89 15.26
C TRP A 832 -26.25 12.01 14.37
N VAL A 833 -26.14 11.83 13.05
CA VAL A 833 -26.75 12.71 12.04
C VAL A 833 -27.71 11.90 11.18
N LEU A 834 -28.98 12.32 11.18
CA LEU A 834 -30.05 11.74 10.37
C LEU A 834 -30.06 12.45 9.00
N LYS A 835 -29.67 11.75 7.93
CA LYS A 835 -29.65 12.26 6.56
C LYS A 835 -30.79 11.64 5.73
N PRO A 836 -31.87 12.39 5.42
CA PRO A 836 -32.85 11.94 4.45
C PRO A 836 -32.22 11.89 3.04
N SER A 837 -32.61 10.93 2.22
CA SER A 837 -32.13 10.77 0.84
C SER A 837 -33.28 10.58 -0.14
N GLU A 838 -33.41 11.53 -1.07
CA GLU A 838 -34.35 11.42 -2.18
C GLU A 838 -33.92 10.39 -3.22
N ASP A 839 -32.62 10.25 -3.50
CA ASP A 839 -32.10 9.22 -4.41
C ASP A 839 -32.52 7.82 -3.95
N LEU A 840 -32.40 7.55 -2.65
CA LEU A 840 -32.85 6.29 -2.06
C LEU A 840 -34.38 6.13 -2.13
N GLN A 841 -35.14 7.22 -1.97
CA GLN A 841 -36.61 7.20 -2.12
C GLN A 841 -37.03 6.95 -3.59
N LYS A 842 -36.33 7.55 -4.56
CA LYS A 842 -36.57 7.39 -6.01
C LYS A 842 -36.34 5.94 -6.42
N LEU A 843 -35.19 5.36 -6.06
CA LEU A 843 -34.84 3.96 -6.35
C LEU A 843 -35.83 2.96 -5.74
N ILE A 844 -36.27 3.19 -4.50
CA ILE A 844 -37.29 2.34 -3.85
C ILE A 844 -38.61 2.42 -4.63
N ARG A 845 -39.12 3.62 -4.91
CA ARG A 845 -40.39 3.82 -5.65
C ARG A 845 -40.36 3.25 -7.06
N SER A 846 -39.22 3.25 -7.75
CA SER A 846 -39.10 2.68 -9.10
C SER A 846 -39.07 1.14 -9.14
N GLY A 847 -39.02 0.47 -7.98
CA GLY A 847 -38.92 -1.00 -7.90
C GLY A 847 -39.77 -1.65 -6.82
N GLU A 848 -40.77 -0.93 -6.32
CA GLU A 848 -41.73 -1.39 -5.31
C GLU A 848 -42.85 -2.20 -5.98
N ALA A 849 -42.69 -3.52 -6.01
CA ALA A 849 -43.69 -4.46 -6.49
C ALA A 849 -44.55 -5.01 -5.33
N ASN A 850 -45.67 -5.67 -5.66
CA ASN A 850 -46.60 -6.26 -4.68
C ASN A 850 -45.93 -7.22 -3.68
N ASP A 851 -44.78 -7.80 -4.03
CA ASP A 851 -44.02 -8.76 -3.20
C ASP A 851 -42.79 -8.14 -2.48
N GLY A 852 -42.64 -6.82 -2.55
CA GLY A 852 -41.50 -6.04 -2.03
C GLY A 852 -40.55 -5.57 -3.13
N LEU A 853 -39.36 -5.09 -2.72
CA LEU A 853 -38.33 -4.61 -3.66
C LEU A 853 -37.82 -5.75 -4.58
N SER A 854 -37.74 -5.43 -5.88
CA SER A 854 -37.17 -6.34 -6.87
C SER A 854 -35.65 -6.53 -6.68
N GLU A 855 -35.11 -7.66 -7.16
CA GLU A 855 -33.67 -7.96 -7.05
C GLU A 855 -32.76 -7.05 -7.89
N PRO A 856 -33.11 -6.64 -9.14
CA PRO A 856 -32.33 -5.60 -9.82
C PRO A 856 -32.35 -4.28 -9.05
N THR A 857 -33.50 -3.86 -8.50
CA THR A 857 -33.58 -2.65 -7.66
C THR A 857 -32.70 -2.73 -6.41
N ILE A 858 -32.67 -3.89 -5.74
CA ILE A 858 -31.74 -4.14 -4.63
C ILE A 858 -30.29 -4.03 -5.10
N SER A 859 -29.95 -4.59 -6.26
CA SER A 859 -28.61 -4.50 -6.86
C SER A 859 -28.20 -3.05 -7.13
N ASP A 860 -29.10 -2.23 -7.66
CA ASP A 860 -28.82 -0.82 -7.99
C ASP A 860 -28.73 0.08 -6.75
N ILE A 861 -29.54 -0.17 -5.72
CA ILE A 861 -29.36 0.45 -4.39
C ILE A 861 -27.99 0.04 -3.81
N CYS A 862 -27.58 -1.22 -3.93
CA CYS A 862 -26.29 -1.69 -3.43
C CYS A 862 -25.10 -1.06 -4.18
N LYS A 863 -25.18 -0.88 -5.50
CA LYS A 863 -24.19 -0.13 -6.29
C LYS A 863 -24.13 1.34 -5.91
N ARG A 864 -25.28 2.02 -5.77
CA ARG A 864 -25.35 3.47 -5.51
C ARG A 864 -24.92 3.85 -4.08
N PHE A 865 -25.09 2.96 -3.11
CA PHE A 865 -24.78 3.20 -1.69
C PHE A 865 -23.64 2.34 -1.13
N ASN A 866 -22.88 1.64 -1.99
CA ASN A 866 -21.79 0.72 -1.63
C ASN A 866 -22.18 -0.27 -0.52
N LEU A 867 -23.20 -1.11 -0.78
CA LEU A 867 -23.68 -2.14 0.16
C LEU A 867 -23.41 -3.54 -0.38
N ASN A 868 -23.24 -4.54 0.50
CA ASN A 868 -23.09 -5.93 0.07
C ASN A 868 -24.43 -6.53 -0.36
N THR A 869 -24.65 -6.68 -1.67
CA THR A 869 -25.86 -7.27 -2.26
C THR A 869 -26.23 -8.62 -1.63
N MET A 870 -25.24 -9.48 -1.34
CA MET A 870 -25.48 -10.80 -0.74
C MET A 870 -25.98 -10.75 0.71
N ASP A 871 -25.75 -9.65 1.44
CA ASP A 871 -26.28 -9.46 2.79
C ASP A 871 -27.61 -8.69 2.79
N VAL A 872 -27.80 -7.78 1.82
CA VAL A 872 -29.09 -7.07 1.63
C VAL A 872 -30.19 -8.03 1.17
N VAL A 873 -29.91 -8.91 0.21
CA VAL A 873 -30.88 -9.91 -0.30
C VAL A 873 -31.35 -10.87 0.81
N LYS A 874 -30.52 -11.21 1.81
CA LYS A 874 -30.94 -12.06 2.95
C LYS A 874 -32.15 -11.48 3.71
N TYR A 875 -32.27 -10.16 3.81
CA TYR A 875 -33.42 -9.51 4.47
C TYR A 875 -34.75 -9.68 3.70
N LYS A 876 -34.71 -10.02 2.40
CA LYS A 876 -35.88 -10.37 1.59
C LYS A 876 -36.44 -11.75 1.98
N HIS A 877 -35.57 -12.70 2.29
CA HIS A 877 -35.93 -14.10 2.58
C HIS A 877 -36.12 -14.43 4.07
N THR A 878 -35.85 -13.50 5.00
CA THR A 878 -36.16 -13.66 6.42
C THR A 878 -37.63 -13.35 6.72
N LEU A 879 -38.54 -14.16 6.18
CA LEU A 879 -39.94 -14.27 6.63
C LEU A 879 -40.02 -15.02 7.96
#